data_AF-A0A6M0A1I7-F1
#
_entry.id   AF-A0A6M0A1I7-F1
#
_cell.length_a   1.000
_cell.length_b   1.000
_cell.length_c   1.000
_cell.angle_alpha   90.00
_cell.angle_beta   90.00
_cell.angle_gamma   90.00
#
_symmetry.space_group_name_H-M   'P 1'
#
loop_
_entity.id
_entity.type
_entity.pdbx_description
1 polymer ?
#
loop_
_entity_poly.entity_id
_entity_poly.type
_entity_poly.pdbx_seq_one_letter_code
_entity_poly.pdbx_strand_id
1 'polypeptide(L)'
;MPEVEGMAETLSEQTVIVAKVNPTTKEPTQKKTKGWLILADNRGIAQQLAQKLHSVGEVCTLVFAGEKYQQLTPEEFTINPNNPSEFEQVIETVAAKSQSLYGVVQCWTIEAGVAQAINSQELENLSKLGCGTTLSLVQALVKAKLSIVPRLWLATAGAQAVPSNHPLIPGVAQSSVWGMGKVISLEHPEFNCTRIDLDPEETRESQADALFNEIWSEDKEDQVAWRGEDRYVARLGKIVVNQTQQADATTHQPLSFRSGASYLITGGMGGLGLLVASWMVSKGAKHLVLLGRRSPDDATRNKITQLEMAGAEVVVEKADVSDWESMRGVWQRIDSSNRPLAGVIHSAGMLSDGVLQNQSWSSFEEVMAPKVQGAWHLHQLSQNQSLDFFVLFSSVASLLGSPGQGNYSAANGFLDGLAHYRRAMGLPGLSINWGVWSESGIAARLASQYQNRMKTSGMGSISPTEGLQVLEQLLQTHTIQVGVLPADWSVLAKQWSLENQSSLLWEFLQQETTPKNPDEQILDKWKAAPTTERQEILRSYIQSLVAKSMGINSSEISTDANLIELGMDSLMSMEVVNQLSRDLNFIIYPREFYERPKIRSLTQYLSAELNNNDVTHQSSSKSIEIFETKSISEPPPLASNSERLPGIIFILSSPRSGSTLLRVMLAGHSSVFSPPELHLLPFNTMKERQEQLNASYLGEGLQKALMEIQNLDATASQTLIQDMESQNLSIQQVYRMLQENIAPRLLVDKSPSYGMNRTVLERAEAIFANSKYIYLVRHPYSVIESFVRMRMQKLLGFGNEDPYQIAEQVWVKSNQNILDFLTGLESERYHQIHYEKLVKEPEKVLSQLCDFLNIDFQPELLQPYQGDRMTEGVHQTSLSINDPNFLQHNTIDQNLADKWKTIQLPHSLGEEAQHIANQLNYELPHTNKQEYSVTAVTEQVIRSEKFIEFRGNQICLCSWGAANAPVVLCIHGLLDQGLVWQEVALPLVAKGYRVVAPDLFGHGRSSHLEMVTSYNLLTFLAQIDRVIQELSDQPLLLVGHSMGAMLATAIASVLPEKIKRLILVELPLPAEENKQESRVNQLTTCLEYMNSTPQHPTFPDVATAASRLRQATPSLSEEFSYILAQRITKPEQAGVCWSWDAILRTRSVLSFNNFYGDRSQCLQMLKSLEVPTTLIYGDNSKLNRPEDLQLQQITMTQAKQVFLSGGHNLHIDAASYLASLILTSESTFS
;
A
#
# COMPACT_ATOMS: atom_id res chain seq x y z
N MET A 1 39.89 21.87 2.85
CA MET A 1 41.22 22.56 2.83
C MET A 1 41.19 23.63 1.74
N PRO A 2 42.14 24.58 1.77
CA PRO A 2 41.96 25.93 2.33
C PRO A 2 41.05 26.84 1.48
N GLU A 3 40.69 28.00 2.02
CA GLU A 3 39.82 29.01 1.38
C GLU A 3 40.55 29.86 0.33
N VAL A 4 39.83 30.29 -0.72
CA VAL A 4 40.18 31.43 -1.59
C VAL A 4 38.87 32.13 -2.01
N GLU A 5 38.77 33.44 -1.86
CA GLU A 5 37.59 34.24 -2.23
C GLU A 5 37.63 34.73 -3.70
N GLY A 6 36.46 34.94 -4.32
CA GLY A 6 36.33 35.66 -5.60
C GLY A 6 35.05 35.34 -6.37
N MET A 7 34.10 36.28 -6.44
CA MET A 7 32.82 36.09 -7.15
C MET A 7 32.92 36.33 -8.67
N ALA A 8 32.33 35.42 -9.46
CA ALA A 8 31.50 35.74 -10.61
C ALA A 8 30.63 34.52 -11.00
N GLU A 9 29.31 34.61 -10.86
CA GLU A 9 28.38 33.54 -11.24
C GLU A 9 27.97 33.65 -12.70
N THR A 10 28.11 32.58 -13.49
CA THR A 10 27.05 32.07 -14.39
C THR A 10 27.41 30.71 -15.00
N LEU A 11 26.40 30.02 -15.53
CA LEU A 11 26.46 28.90 -16.48
C LEU A 11 27.68 27.97 -16.33
N SER A 12 27.67 27.11 -15.30
CA SER A 12 28.72 26.11 -15.11
C SER A 12 28.22 24.67 -14.90
N GLU A 13 28.21 23.93 -16.02
CA GLU A 13 28.71 22.55 -16.21
C GLU A 13 28.09 21.33 -15.47
N GLN A 14 27.85 20.20 -16.17
CA GLN A 14 27.36 18.93 -15.58
C GLN A 14 27.74 17.63 -16.37
N THR A 15 28.50 16.70 -15.79
CA THR A 15 28.66 15.32 -16.29
C THR A 15 28.56 14.32 -15.13
N VAL A 16 28.17 13.08 -15.41
CA VAL A 16 28.28 11.99 -14.43
C VAL A 16 29.76 11.66 -14.21
N ILE A 17 30.32 12.14 -13.10
CA ILE A 17 31.62 11.73 -12.60
C ILE A 17 31.45 10.35 -11.94
N VAL A 18 32.50 9.53 -11.96
CA VAL A 18 32.48 8.21 -11.34
C VAL A 18 33.55 8.18 -10.26
N ALA A 19 33.13 8.08 -9.00
CA ALA A 19 34.03 8.07 -7.84
C ALA A 19 34.38 6.64 -7.44
N LYS A 20 35.64 6.39 -7.03
CA LYS A 20 36.08 5.11 -6.48
C LYS A 20 35.87 5.10 -4.97
N VAL A 21 35.13 4.12 -4.44
CA VAL A 21 34.70 4.07 -3.03
C VAL A 21 34.75 2.65 -2.49
N ASN A 22 35.46 2.43 -1.38
CA ASN A 22 35.51 1.14 -0.70
C ASN A 22 34.16 0.85 0.01
N PRO A 23 33.63 -0.38 -0.05
CA PRO A 23 32.38 -0.74 0.64
C PRO A 23 32.51 -0.64 2.16
N THR A 24 31.43 -0.25 2.84
CA THR A 24 31.39 -0.13 4.30
C THR A 24 30.80 -1.37 4.95
N THR A 25 31.59 -2.10 5.74
CA THR A 25 31.15 -3.31 6.45
C THR A 25 31.07 -3.10 7.97
N LYS A 26 30.05 -3.71 8.58
CA LYS A 26 29.92 -3.90 10.04
C LYS A 26 29.83 -5.40 10.34
N GLU A 27 30.16 -5.77 11.58
CA GLU A 27 30.01 -7.17 12.02
C GLU A 27 28.52 -7.58 12.07
N PRO A 28 28.17 -8.81 11.63
CA PRO A 28 26.78 -9.19 11.38
C PRO A 28 25.98 -9.48 12.66
N THR A 29 25.03 -8.62 13.01
CA THR A 29 24.15 -8.79 14.17
C THR A 29 22.99 -9.78 13.90
N GLN A 30 23.20 -11.04 14.32
CA GLN A 30 22.20 -12.09 14.60
C GLN A 30 21.02 -12.29 13.62
N LYS A 31 21.30 -13.04 12.55
CA LYS A 31 20.59 -14.27 12.15
C LYS A 31 19.05 -14.29 12.31
N LYS A 32 18.35 -13.77 11.30
CA LYS A 32 17.22 -14.48 10.67
C LYS A 32 17.60 -14.78 9.23
N THR A 33 17.26 -15.98 8.75
CA THR A 33 17.44 -16.37 7.34
C THR A 33 16.54 -15.51 6.45
N LYS A 34 17.16 -14.82 5.50
CA LYS A 34 16.51 -13.99 4.47
C LYS A 34 16.13 -14.89 3.29
N GLY A 35 14.91 -14.71 2.77
CA GLY A 35 14.53 -15.26 1.47
C GLY A 35 14.97 -14.32 0.34
N TRP A 36 15.56 -14.90 -0.71
CA TRP A 36 15.98 -14.19 -1.91
C TRP A 36 15.28 -14.77 -3.16
N LEU A 37 14.82 -13.89 -4.04
CA LEU A 37 14.32 -14.25 -5.37
C LEU A 37 15.33 -13.74 -6.41
N ILE A 38 15.90 -14.63 -7.20
CA ILE A 38 16.95 -14.29 -8.17
C ILE A 38 16.47 -14.72 -9.56
N LEU A 39 16.18 -13.75 -10.43
CA LEU A 39 15.85 -14.01 -11.82
C LEU A 39 17.17 -14.30 -12.55
N ALA A 40 17.45 -15.58 -12.75
CA ALA A 40 18.78 -16.13 -12.95
C ALA A 40 19.21 -16.19 -14.42
N ASP A 41 20.46 -15.79 -14.68
CA ASP A 41 21.05 -15.69 -16.01
C ASP A 41 21.56 -17.04 -16.57
N ASN A 42 21.62 -17.09 -17.90
CA ASN A 42 22.15 -18.21 -18.66
C ASN A 42 23.69 -18.39 -18.57
N ARG A 43 24.44 -17.40 -18.07
CA ARG A 43 25.92 -17.47 -17.94
C ARG A 43 26.34 -18.24 -16.67
N GLY A 44 25.51 -18.22 -15.64
CA GLY A 44 25.72 -18.91 -14.36
C GLY A 44 26.03 -18.00 -13.16
N ILE A 45 25.92 -16.67 -13.31
CA ILE A 45 26.35 -15.70 -12.27
C ILE A 45 25.40 -15.75 -11.08
N ALA A 46 24.09 -15.77 -11.33
CA ALA A 46 23.04 -15.95 -10.33
C ALA A 46 23.17 -17.28 -9.54
N GLN A 47 23.62 -18.35 -10.19
CA GLN A 47 23.84 -19.67 -9.59
C GLN A 47 25.06 -19.63 -8.65
N GLN A 48 26.13 -18.91 -9.03
CA GLN A 48 27.27 -18.65 -8.15
C GLN A 48 26.90 -17.71 -6.99
N LEU A 49 26.07 -16.69 -7.23
CA LEU A 49 25.52 -15.82 -6.18
C LEU A 49 24.69 -16.62 -5.17
N ALA A 50 23.81 -17.51 -5.64
CA ALA A 50 23.03 -18.39 -4.78
C ALA A 50 23.92 -19.34 -3.97
N GLN A 51 24.99 -19.91 -4.55
CA GLN A 51 25.97 -20.70 -3.80
C GLN A 51 26.66 -19.88 -2.68
N LYS A 52 27.00 -18.61 -2.94
CA LYS A 52 27.56 -17.71 -1.91
C LYS A 52 26.54 -17.40 -0.82
N LEU A 53 25.29 -17.06 -1.17
CA LEU A 53 24.19 -16.82 -0.23
C LEU A 53 23.86 -18.07 0.62
N HIS A 54 23.82 -19.25 0.01
CA HIS A 54 23.66 -20.53 0.72
C HIS A 54 24.83 -20.78 1.69
N SER A 55 26.07 -20.41 1.31
CA SER A 55 27.24 -20.57 2.19
C SER A 55 27.20 -19.70 3.46
N VAL A 56 26.46 -18.59 3.44
CA VAL A 56 26.20 -17.75 4.63
C VAL A 56 24.86 -18.06 5.34
N GLY A 57 24.11 -19.05 4.85
CA GLY A 57 22.89 -19.57 5.49
C GLY A 57 21.57 -18.92 5.04
N GLU A 58 21.56 -18.27 3.87
CA GLU A 58 20.36 -17.67 3.27
C GLU A 58 19.69 -18.63 2.28
N VAL A 59 18.37 -18.45 2.04
CA VAL A 59 17.59 -19.29 1.11
C VAL A 59 17.32 -18.52 -0.19
N CYS A 60 17.67 -19.10 -1.33
CA CYS A 60 17.46 -18.51 -2.64
C CYS A 60 16.43 -19.31 -3.46
N THR A 61 15.61 -18.62 -4.25
CA THR A 61 14.90 -19.21 -5.38
C THR A 61 15.45 -18.64 -6.68
N LEU A 62 15.87 -19.52 -7.58
CA LEU A 62 16.30 -19.17 -8.93
C LEU A 62 15.11 -19.25 -9.90
N VAL A 63 14.94 -18.24 -10.74
CA VAL A 63 13.91 -18.21 -11.79
C VAL A 63 14.56 -17.98 -13.15
N PHE A 64 14.53 -18.99 -14.00
CA PHE A 64 15.09 -18.96 -15.34
C PHE A 64 14.06 -18.52 -16.39
N ALA A 65 14.52 -17.91 -17.47
CA ALA A 65 13.69 -17.67 -18.64
C ALA A 65 13.34 -19.00 -19.33
N GLY A 66 12.07 -19.22 -19.67
CA GLY A 66 11.61 -20.40 -20.39
C GLY A 66 10.34 -20.14 -21.23
N GLU A 67 9.71 -21.19 -21.73
CA GLU A 67 8.49 -21.07 -22.55
C GLU A 67 7.21 -20.84 -21.72
N LYS A 68 7.23 -21.21 -20.44
CA LYS A 68 6.05 -21.27 -19.55
C LYS A 68 6.47 -21.42 -18.09
N TYR A 69 5.50 -21.23 -17.19
CA TYR A 69 5.62 -21.56 -15.77
C TYR A 69 5.82 -23.07 -15.58
N GLN A 70 6.97 -23.45 -15.03
CA GLN A 70 7.27 -24.81 -14.62
C GLN A 70 8.25 -24.78 -13.45
N GLN A 71 7.91 -25.43 -12.35
CA GLN A 71 8.86 -25.67 -11.27
C GLN A 71 9.81 -26.82 -11.68
N LEU A 72 11.12 -26.61 -11.60
CA LEU A 72 12.16 -27.60 -11.93
C LEU A 72 12.58 -28.38 -10.68
N THR A 73 12.80 -27.67 -9.57
CA THR A 73 13.21 -28.22 -8.27
C THR A 73 12.49 -27.45 -7.14
N PRO A 74 12.65 -27.77 -5.85
CA PRO A 74 12.09 -26.97 -4.75
C PRO A 74 12.47 -25.49 -4.78
N GLU A 75 13.64 -25.15 -5.35
CA GLU A 75 14.23 -23.80 -5.36
C GLU A 75 14.47 -23.24 -6.78
N GLU A 76 14.15 -23.98 -7.84
CA GLU A 76 14.35 -23.54 -9.23
C GLU A 76 13.06 -23.61 -10.05
N PHE A 77 12.79 -22.55 -10.82
CA PHE A 77 11.62 -22.41 -11.70
C PHE A 77 12.05 -21.94 -13.09
N THR A 78 11.23 -22.22 -14.10
CA THR A 78 11.17 -21.43 -15.34
C THR A 78 9.86 -20.65 -15.39
N ILE A 79 9.88 -19.43 -15.93
CA ILE A 79 8.67 -18.69 -16.34
C ILE A 79 8.88 -18.06 -17.72
N ASN A 80 7.79 -17.73 -18.41
CA ASN A 80 7.84 -17.01 -19.68
C ASN A 80 8.08 -15.50 -19.44
N PRO A 81 9.20 -14.92 -19.93
CA PRO A 81 9.50 -13.49 -19.77
C PRO A 81 8.45 -12.54 -20.38
N ASN A 82 7.56 -13.06 -21.24
CA ASN A 82 6.51 -12.29 -21.91
C ASN A 82 5.13 -12.40 -21.22
N ASN A 83 4.99 -13.15 -20.12
CA ASN A 83 3.71 -13.41 -19.47
C ASN A 83 3.67 -12.86 -18.02
N PRO A 84 3.15 -11.63 -17.80
CA PRO A 84 3.20 -10.99 -16.47
C PRO A 84 2.56 -11.78 -15.33
N SER A 85 1.53 -12.59 -15.60
CA SER A 85 0.89 -13.42 -14.56
C SER A 85 1.77 -14.55 -14.04
N GLU A 86 2.80 -14.97 -14.77
CA GLU A 86 3.76 -15.96 -14.28
C GLU A 86 4.78 -15.36 -13.30
N PHE A 87 5.04 -14.04 -13.40
CA PHE A 87 5.78 -13.30 -12.37
C PHE A 87 4.97 -13.22 -11.07
N GLU A 88 3.67 -12.92 -11.17
CA GLU A 88 2.75 -12.96 -10.03
C GLU A 88 2.74 -14.35 -9.39
N GLN A 89 2.53 -15.41 -10.20
CA GLN A 89 2.46 -16.79 -9.72
C GLN A 89 3.75 -17.27 -9.03
N VAL A 90 4.94 -16.91 -9.56
CA VAL A 90 6.21 -17.29 -8.91
C VAL A 90 6.47 -16.47 -7.64
N ILE A 91 6.11 -15.18 -7.61
CA ILE A 91 6.23 -14.34 -6.40
C ILE A 91 5.31 -14.85 -5.29
N GLU A 92 4.05 -15.17 -5.60
CA GLU A 92 3.12 -15.79 -4.64
C GLU A 92 3.65 -17.13 -4.13
N THR A 93 4.18 -17.98 -5.02
CA THR A 93 4.75 -19.29 -4.66
C THR A 93 6.00 -19.15 -3.77
N VAL A 94 6.84 -18.14 -4.00
CA VAL A 94 8.06 -17.89 -3.21
C VAL A 94 7.74 -17.21 -1.87
N ALA A 95 6.79 -16.27 -1.85
CA ALA A 95 6.28 -15.66 -0.62
C ALA A 95 5.55 -16.66 0.28
N ALA A 96 4.90 -17.69 -0.30
CA ALA A 96 4.31 -18.80 0.46
C ALA A 96 5.37 -19.76 1.05
N LYS A 97 6.57 -19.84 0.45
CA LYS A 97 7.69 -20.69 0.91
C LYS A 97 8.59 -20.01 1.95
N SER A 98 8.80 -18.69 1.88
CA SER A 98 9.69 -17.95 2.78
C SER A 98 8.92 -17.08 3.79
N GLN A 99 9.31 -17.12 5.06
CA GLN A 99 8.73 -16.25 6.11
C GLN A 99 9.01 -14.76 5.91
N SER A 100 10.00 -14.41 5.08
CA SER A 100 10.21 -13.03 4.59
C SER A 100 11.07 -13.04 3.33
N LEU A 101 10.47 -12.69 2.19
CA LEU A 101 11.22 -12.29 1.00
C LEU A 101 11.89 -10.94 1.30
N TYR A 102 13.22 -10.96 1.45
CA TYR A 102 14.03 -9.79 1.78
C TYR A 102 14.48 -9.04 0.53
N GLY A 103 14.80 -9.78 -0.52
CA GLY A 103 15.49 -9.25 -1.68
C GLY A 103 15.10 -9.92 -2.99
N VAL A 104 15.05 -9.12 -4.04
CA VAL A 104 14.86 -9.55 -5.43
C VAL A 104 16.06 -9.07 -6.24
N VAL A 105 16.75 -9.99 -6.92
CA VAL A 105 17.90 -9.68 -7.78
C VAL A 105 17.55 -10.07 -9.21
N GLN A 106 17.52 -9.08 -10.10
CA GLN A 106 17.25 -9.28 -11.52
C GLN A 106 18.59 -9.43 -12.27
N CYS A 107 18.92 -10.65 -12.70
CA CYS A 107 20.12 -10.97 -13.48
C CYS A 107 19.82 -11.27 -14.96
N TRP A 108 18.58 -11.41 -15.41
CA TRP A 108 18.26 -11.57 -16.85
C TRP A 108 18.71 -10.36 -17.68
N THR A 109 18.80 -9.19 -17.06
CA THR A 109 19.40 -7.97 -17.63
C THR A 109 20.88 -8.12 -17.99
N ILE A 110 21.61 -9.09 -17.40
CA ILE A 110 23.03 -9.37 -17.73
C ILE A 110 23.18 -10.07 -19.10
N GLU A 111 22.16 -10.80 -19.56
CA GLU A 111 22.25 -11.67 -20.76
C GLU A 111 22.51 -10.90 -22.06
N ALA A 112 22.26 -9.60 -22.07
CA ALA A 112 22.52 -8.69 -23.18
C ALA A 112 24.00 -8.25 -23.32
N GLY A 113 24.91 -8.77 -22.49
CA GLY A 113 26.31 -8.34 -22.42
C GLY A 113 27.27 -9.18 -23.26
N VAL A 114 28.24 -8.51 -23.90
CA VAL A 114 29.37 -9.12 -24.64
C VAL A 114 29.01 -9.71 -26.02
N ALA A 115 28.25 -8.95 -26.81
CA ALA A 115 28.05 -9.21 -28.24
C ALA A 115 28.51 -8.00 -29.09
N GLN A 116 29.56 -8.18 -29.90
CA GLN A 116 30.13 -7.10 -30.74
C GLN A 116 29.25 -6.72 -31.96
N ALA A 117 28.18 -7.47 -32.24
CA ALA A 117 27.39 -7.34 -33.47
C ALA A 117 25.88 -7.57 -33.23
N ILE A 118 25.29 -6.90 -32.24
CA ILE A 118 23.84 -6.93 -31.98
C ILE A 118 23.08 -6.39 -33.21
N ASN A 119 22.12 -7.16 -33.75
CA ASN A 119 21.21 -6.69 -34.80
C ASN A 119 19.92 -6.07 -34.22
N SER A 120 19.12 -5.39 -35.05
CA SER A 120 17.93 -4.66 -34.58
C SER A 120 16.89 -5.53 -33.87
N GLN A 121 16.69 -6.77 -34.33
CA GLN A 121 15.74 -7.71 -33.74
C GLN A 121 16.24 -8.26 -32.41
N GLU A 122 17.55 -8.49 -32.30
CA GLU A 122 18.20 -8.82 -31.03
C GLU A 122 18.09 -7.65 -30.04
N LEU A 123 18.34 -6.41 -30.47
CA LEU A 123 18.20 -5.23 -29.60
C LEU A 123 16.76 -5.05 -29.08
N GLU A 124 15.74 -5.33 -29.89
CA GLU A 124 14.34 -5.36 -29.46
C GLU A 124 14.09 -6.46 -28.41
N ASN A 125 14.54 -7.69 -28.67
CA ASN A 125 14.41 -8.81 -27.74
C ASN A 125 15.12 -8.52 -26.40
N LEU A 126 16.33 -7.95 -26.44
CA LEU A 126 17.10 -7.57 -25.25
C LEU A 126 16.49 -6.37 -24.50
N SER A 127 15.89 -5.42 -25.22
CA SER A 127 15.12 -4.32 -24.61
C SER A 127 13.91 -4.84 -23.84
N LYS A 128 13.24 -5.87 -24.37
CA LYS A 128 12.11 -6.54 -23.73
C LYS A 128 12.54 -7.41 -22.54
N LEU A 129 13.62 -8.18 -22.71
CA LEU A 129 14.25 -8.96 -21.63
C LEU A 129 14.70 -8.07 -20.46
N GLY A 130 15.18 -6.87 -20.74
CA GLY A 130 15.53 -5.87 -19.73
C GLY A 130 14.32 -5.12 -19.15
N CYS A 131 13.82 -4.13 -19.87
CA CYS A 131 12.78 -3.22 -19.36
C CYS A 131 11.40 -3.89 -19.21
N GLY A 132 11.01 -4.79 -20.12
CA GLY A 132 9.69 -5.44 -20.11
C GLY A 132 9.51 -6.44 -18.97
N THR A 133 10.56 -7.22 -18.66
CA THR A 133 10.55 -8.12 -17.50
C THR A 133 10.66 -7.32 -16.19
N THR A 134 11.44 -6.24 -16.16
CA THR A 134 11.53 -5.33 -15.01
C THR A 134 10.18 -4.65 -14.73
N LEU A 135 9.43 -4.27 -15.76
CA LEU A 135 8.07 -3.72 -15.63
C LEU A 135 7.12 -4.76 -15.02
N SER A 136 7.12 -5.97 -15.57
CA SER A 136 6.29 -7.09 -15.09
C SER A 136 6.62 -7.47 -13.65
N LEU A 137 7.92 -7.47 -13.30
CA LEU A 137 8.43 -7.76 -11.95
C LEU A 137 7.98 -6.70 -10.93
N VAL A 138 8.12 -5.41 -11.25
CA VAL A 138 7.66 -4.31 -10.40
C VAL A 138 6.14 -4.37 -10.20
N GLN A 139 5.37 -4.54 -11.29
CA GLN A 139 3.90 -4.63 -11.23
C GLN A 139 3.45 -5.82 -10.36
N ALA A 140 4.08 -6.99 -10.51
CA ALA A 140 3.77 -8.17 -9.70
C ALA A 140 4.14 -7.99 -8.22
N LEU A 141 5.30 -7.39 -7.90
CA LEU A 141 5.70 -7.10 -6.52
C LEU A 141 4.75 -6.12 -5.82
N VAL A 142 4.30 -5.07 -6.51
CA VAL A 142 3.28 -4.13 -5.99
C VAL A 142 1.93 -4.84 -5.76
N LYS A 143 1.53 -5.72 -6.69
CA LYS A 143 0.26 -6.45 -6.63
C LYS A 143 0.22 -7.49 -5.51
N ALA A 144 1.34 -8.13 -5.20
CA ALA A 144 1.45 -9.24 -4.24
C ALA A 144 1.18 -8.84 -2.77
N LYS A 145 1.13 -7.53 -2.44
CA LYS A 145 0.79 -7.01 -1.09
C LYS A 145 1.56 -7.69 0.05
N LEU A 146 2.85 -7.92 -0.17
CA LEU A 146 3.74 -8.60 0.77
C LEU A 146 3.78 -7.84 2.11
N SER A 147 3.77 -8.57 3.22
CA SER A 147 3.81 -8.02 4.58
C SER A 147 5.13 -7.33 4.94
N ILE A 148 6.18 -7.62 4.17
CA ILE A 148 7.46 -6.91 4.13
C ILE A 148 7.77 -6.68 2.64
N VAL A 149 8.07 -5.43 2.26
CA VAL A 149 8.47 -5.09 0.89
C VAL A 149 9.95 -5.47 0.71
N PRO A 150 10.31 -6.26 -0.32
CA PRO A 150 11.71 -6.63 -0.57
C PRO A 150 12.49 -5.49 -1.22
N ARG A 151 13.81 -5.44 -0.99
CA ARG A 151 14.72 -4.59 -1.78
C ARG A 151 14.89 -5.15 -3.20
N LEU A 152 15.00 -4.28 -4.20
CA LEU A 152 15.20 -4.65 -5.61
C LEU A 152 16.59 -4.26 -6.10
N TRP A 153 17.32 -5.22 -6.67
CA TRP A 153 18.59 -5.01 -7.36
C TRP A 153 18.46 -5.33 -8.85
N LEU A 154 18.94 -4.42 -9.70
CA LEU A 154 19.00 -4.59 -11.16
C LEU A 154 20.46 -4.80 -11.56
N ALA A 155 20.83 -6.02 -11.92
CA ALA A 155 22.21 -6.39 -12.27
C ALA A 155 22.43 -6.31 -13.79
N THR A 156 23.52 -5.68 -14.17
CA THR A 156 23.96 -5.44 -15.56
C THR A 156 25.44 -5.80 -15.68
N ALA A 157 25.97 -5.91 -16.90
CA ALA A 157 27.40 -6.12 -17.13
C ALA A 157 27.90 -5.35 -18.35
N GLY A 158 28.90 -4.48 -18.14
CA GLY A 158 29.44 -3.60 -19.17
C GLY A 158 28.43 -2.60 -19.75
N ALA A 159 27.45 -2.15 -18.97
CA ALA A 159 26.39 -1.22 -19.36
C ALA A 159 26.72 0.26 -19.05
N GLN A 160 27.73 0.52 -18.22
CA GLN A 160 28.20 1.85 -17.82
C GLN A 160 29.68 2.06 -18.17
N ALA A 161 30.07 3.31 -18.45
CA ALA A 161 31.48 3.70 -18.55
C ALA A 161 32.05 4.01 -17.16
N VAL A 162 33.32 3.68 -16.94
CA VAL A 162 34.11 4.19 -15.80
C VAL A 162 35.47 4.72 -16.29
N PRO A 163 36.19 5.57 -15.54
CA PRO A 163 37.45 6.19 -15.97
C PRO A 163 38.69 5.27 -16.08
N SER A 164 38.50 3.96 -16.28
CA SER A 164 39.60 3.00 -16.39
C SER A 164 40.22 2.98 -17.80
N ASN A 165 41.39 2.36 -17.93
CA ASN A 165 42.15 2.32 -19.20
C ASN A 165 41.48 1.53 -20.34
N HIS A 166 40.33 0.88 -20.09
CA HIS A 166 39.55 0.16 -21.10
C HIS A 166 38.06 0.53 -20.98
N PRO A 167 37.62 1.65 -21.60
CA PRO A 167 36.26 2.20 -21.46
C PRO A 167 35.23 1.47 -22.34
N LEU A 168 35.24 0.14 -22.35
CA LEU A 168 34.32 -0.67 -23.15
C LEU A 168 32.93 -0.74 -22.48
N ILE A 169 31.88 -0.43 -23.24
CA ILE A 169 30.47 -0.70 -22.88
C ILE A 169 29.90 -1.82 -23.78
N PRO A 170 30.30 -3.09 -23.60
CA PRO A 170 29.78 -4.20 -24.42
C PRO A 170 28.33 -4.60 -24.08
N GLY A 171 27.70 -3.95 -23.09
CA GLY A 171 26.32 -4.15 -22.66
C GLY A 171 25.37 -3.02 -23.02
N VAL A 172 25.62 -2.25 -24.09
CA VAL A 172 24.88 -1.02 -24.47
C VAL A 172 23.34 -1.15 -24.48
N ALA A 173 22.78 -2.32 -24.81
CA ALA A 173 21.33 -2.56 -24.76
C ALA A 173 20.74 -2.41 -23.33
N GLN A 174 21.55 -2.72 -22.31
CA GLN A 174 21.18 -2.71 -20.90
C GLN A 174 21.09 -1.30 -20.30
N SER A 175 21.74 -0.29 -20.91
CA SER A 175 21.71 1.09 -20.43
C SER A 175 20.27 1.68 -20.37
N SER A 176 19.33 1.07 -21.12
CA SER A 176 17.89 1.31 -21.00
C SER A 176 17.34 1.06 -19.59
N VAL A 177 17.72 -0.04 -18.94
CA VAL A 177 17.14 -0.42 -17.63
C VAL A 177 17.66 0.47 -16.49
N TRP A 178 18.82 1.10 -16.67
CA TRP A 178 19.33 2.12 -15.75
C TRP A 178 18.45 3.38 -15.73
N GLY A 179 17.99 3.83 -16.90
CA GLY A 179 17.04 4.94 -17.01
C GLY A 179 15.69 4.61 -16.37
N MET A 180 15.20 3.38 -16.56
CA MET A 180 13.98 2.90 -15.89
C MET A 180 14.15 2.80 -14.37
N GLY A 181 15.29 2.25 -13.90
CA GLY A 181 15.57 2.03 -12.49
C GLY A 181 15.54 3.31 -11.65
N LYS A 182 16.02 4.43 -12.21
CA LYS A 182 15.92 5.75 -11.56
C LYS A 182 14.47 6.17 -11.30
N VAL A 183 13.55 5.83 -12.21
CA VAL A 183 12.11 6.10 -12.02
C VAL A 183 11.51 5.14 -10.99
N ILE A 184 11.95 3.88 -10.93
CA ILE A 184 11.55 2.96 -9.84
C ILE A 184 11.95 3.54 -8.48
N SER A 185 13.16 4.10 -8.33
CA SER A 185 13.61 4.75 -7.08
C SER A 185 12.82 6.02 -6.69
N LEU A 186 12.00 6.57 -7.59
CA LEU A 186 11.18 7.78 -7.36
C LEU A 186 9.68 7.48 -7.22
N GLU A 187 9.15 6.50 -7.96
CA GLU A 187 7.74 6.08 -7.89
C GLU A 187 7.50 5.02 -6.80
N HIS A 188 8.51 4.18 -6.53
CA HIS A 188 8.47 3.08 -5.55
C HIS A 188 9.72 3.09 -4.65
N PRO A 189 9.94 4.14 -3.85
CA PRO A 189 11.08 4.24 -2.93
C PRO A 189 11.15 3.06 -1.94
N GLU A 190 10.02 2.43 -1.62
CA GLU A 190 9.94 1.24 -0.77
C GLU A 190 10.82 0.07 -1.27
N PHE A 191 10.99 -0.10 -2.58
CA PHE A 191 11.87 -1.14 -3.14
C PHE A 191 13.37 -0.81 -2.99
N ASN A 192 13.76 0.39 -2.58
CA ASN A 192 15.16 0.83 -2.43
C ASN A 192 16.03 0.46 -3.66
N CYS A 193 15.47 0.68 -4.86
CA CYS A 193 15.96 0.11 -6.11
C CYS A 193 17.42 0.51 -6.40
N THR A 194 18.29 -0.50 -6.47
CA THR A 194 19.76 -0.35 -6.62
C THR A 194 20.20 -0.93 -7.96
N ARG A 195 21.04 -0.21 -8.71
CA ARG A 195 21.55 -0.63 -10.03
C ARG A 195 23.03 -0.96 -9.95
N ILE A 196 23.42 -2.13 -10.45
CA ILE A 196 24.77 -2.69 -10.36
C ILE A 196 25.26 -3.05 -11.76
N ASP A 197 26.43 -2.55 -12.17
CA ASP A 197 27.06 -2.89 -13.45
C ASP A 197 28.39 -3.63 -13.25
N LEU A 198 28.37 -4.94 -13.44
CA LEU A 198 29.50 -5.85 -13.28
C LEU A 198 30.51 -5.70 -14.42
N ASP A 199 31.75 -6.15 -14.17
CA ASP A 199 32.79 -6.16 -15.19
C ASP A 199 32.52 -7.27 -16.23
N PRO A 200 32.42 -6.95 -17.53
CA PRO A 200 32.19 -7.95 -18.57
C PRO A 200 33.39 -8.89 -18.81
N GLU A 201 34.62 -8.45 -18.53
CA GLU A 201 35.86 -9.20 -18.81
C GLU A 201 36.26 -10.13 -17.63
N GLU A 202 35.75 -9.86 -16.43
CA GLU A 202 36.03 -10.66 -15.22
C GLU A 202 35.43 -12.07 -15.27
N THR A 203 36.01 -12.99 -14.47
CA THR A 203 35.47 -14.35 -14.36
C THR A 203 34.05 -14.35 -13.78
N ARG A 204 33.25 -15.36 -14.12
CA ARG A 204 31.89 -15.53 -13.54
C ARG A 204 31.88 -15.57 -12.01
N GLU A 205 32.91 -16.18 -11.42
CA GLU A 205 33.06 -16.23 -9.96
C GLU A 205 33.33 -14.82 -9.39
N SER A 206 34.25 -14.07 -10.00
CA SER A 206 34.55 -12.66 -9.68
C SER A 206 33.33 -11.74 -9.83
N GLN A 207 32.58 -11.88 -10.94
CA GLN A 207 31.31 -11.17 -11.16
C GLN A 207 30.26 -11.50 -10.08
N ALA A 208 30.20 -12.75 -9.61
CA ALA A 208 29.32 -13.16 -8.53
C ALA A 208 29.82 -12.71 -7.13
N ASP A 209 31.13 -12.57 -6.92
CA ASP A 209 31.70 -11.96 -5.71
C ASP A 209 31.38 -10.46 -5.64
N ALA A 210 31.57 -9.71 -6.73
CA ALA A 210 31.18 -8.30 -6.82
C ALA A 210 29.67 -8.11 -6.54
N LEU A 211 28.81 -8.94 -7.16
CA LEU A 211 27.37 -8.90 -6.94
C LEU A 211 26.98 -9.28 -5.50
N PHE A 212 27.64 -10.28 -4.89
CA PHE A 212 27.44 -10.67 -3.49
C PHE A 212 27.82 -9.55 -2.53
N ASN A 213 29.01 -8.96 -2.69
CA ASN A 213 29.51 -7.85 -1.87
C ASN A 213 28.56 -6.64 -1.92
N GLU A 214 27.93 -6.40 -3.07
CA GLU A 214 27.02 -5.27 -3.27
C GLU A 214 25.64 -5.47 -2.62
N ILE A 215 25.00 -6.64 -2.78
CA ILE A 215 23.72 -6.93 -2.12
C ILE A 215 23.86 -7.08 -0.59
N TRP A 216 25.09 -7.21 -0.09
CA TRP A 216 25.46 -7.25 1.33
C TRP A 216 25.95 -5.90 1.87
N SER A 217 26.01 -4.86 1.05
CA SER A 217 26.35 -3.49 1.48
C SER A 217 25.24 -2.87 2.34
N GLU A 218 25.63 -2.17 3.41
CA GLU A 218 24.75 -1.29 4.20
C GLU A 218 24.88 0.19 3.82
N ASP A 219 25.65 0.53 2.77
CA ASP A 219 25.66 1.91 2.25
C ASP A 219 24.43 2.23 1.37
N LYS A 220 24.35 3.49 0.94
CA LYS A 220 23.16 4.07 0.26
C LYS A 220 23.44 4.41 -1.21
N GLU A 221 24.44 3.74 -1.79
CA GLU A 221 24.81 3.91 -3.18
C GLU A 221 23.83 3.14 -4.06
N ASP A 222 23.08 3.83 -4.92
CA ASP A 222 22.01 3.23 -5.74
C ASP A 222 22.41 3.03 -7.23
N GLN A 223 23.63 3.43 -7.58
CA GLN A 223 24.20 3.44 -8.93
C GLN A 223 25.69 3.07 -8.85
N VAL A 224 25.96 1.76 -8.96
CA VAL A 224 27.29 1.18 -8.73
C VAL A 224 27.78 0.45 -9.97
N ALA A 225 29.07 0.56 -10.26
CA ALA A 225 29.78 -0.27 -11.24
C ALA A 225 30.99 -0.94 -10.56
N TRP A 226 31.34 -2.14 -10.98
CA TRP A 226 32.54 -2.86 -10.53
C TRP A 226 33.44 -3.11 -11.74
N ARG A 227 34.75 -2.84 -11.63
CA ARG A 227 35.75 -3.25 -12.64
C ARG A 227 36.96 -3.88 -11.97
N GLY A 228 37.21 -5.16 -12.23
CA GLY A 228 38.02 -6.00 -11.35
C GLY A 228 37.59 -5.86 -9.88
N GLU A 229 38.55 -5.68 -8.97
CA GLU A 229 38.32 -5.43 -7.54
C GLU A 229 37.81 -4.00 -7.23
N ASP A 230 37.81 -3.07 -8.21
CA ASP A 230 37.49 -1.66 -7.97
C ASP A 230 35.98 -1.39 -8.04
N ARG A 231 35.40 -0.96 -6.91
CA ARG A 231 34.03 -0.42 -6.82
C ARG A 231 33.99 1.06 -7.17
N TYR A 232 33.07 1.39 -8.06
CA TYR A 232 32.83 2.71 -8.64
C TYR A 232 31.38 3.13 -8.42
N VAL A 233 31.12 4.40 -8.11
CA VAL A 233 29.77 4.92 -7.84
C VAL A 233 29.50 6.22 -8.61
N ALA A 234 28.27 6.40 -9.07
CA ALA A 234 27.88 7.57 -9.85
C ALA A 234 27.82 8.84 -8.98
N ARG A 235 28.36 9.94 -9.52
CA ARG A 235 28.29 11.32 -9.01
C ARG A 235 27.91 12.23 -10.16
N LEU A 236 27.30 13.37 -9.90
CA LEU A 236 27.16 14.46 -10.87
C LEU A 236 28.11 15.57 -10.46
N GLY A 237 28.92 16.05 -11.40
CA GLY A 237 29.97 17.03 -11.15
C GLY A 237 30.24 17.94 -12.35
N LYS A 238 31.17 18.87 -12.17
CA LYS A 238 31.35 20.07 -13.00
C LYS A 238 32.44 19.92 -14.10
N ILE A 239 32.08 20.13 -15.37
CA ILE A 239 32.93 20.09 -16.58
C ILE A 239 33.55 21.46 -16.96
N VAL A 240 34.52 22.02 -16.24
CA VAL A 240 34.96 23.41 -16.51
C VAL A 240 35.35 23.63 -17.98
N VAL A 241 34.51 24.38 -18.72
CA VAL A 241 34.75 24.81 -20.12
C VAL A 241 35.75 25.96 -20.09
N ASN A 242 36.96 25.58 -19.70
CA ASN A 242 38.07 26.44 -19.39
C ASN A 242 38.48 27.23 -20.63
N GLN A 243 38.21 28.53 -20.64
CA GLN A 243 38.74 29.46 -21.65
C GLN A 243 40.29 29.47 -21.65
N THR A 244 40.94 28.90 -20.64
CA THR A 244 42.39 28.73 -20.50
C THR A 244 43.07 27.77 -21.49
N GLN A 245 42.37 27.24 -22.50
CA GLN A 245 43.05 26.89 -23.78
C GLN A 245 43.55 28.13 -24.56
N GLN A 246 43.22 29.35 -24.10
CA GLN A 246 43.93 30.60 -24.42
C GLN A 246 45.44 30.58 -24.11
N ALA A 247 46.00 29.52 -23.53
CA ALA A 247 47.45 29.31 -23.49
C ALA A 247 48.06 29.25 -24.91
N ASP A 248 47.36 28.66 -25.88
CA ASP A 248 47.71 28.65 -27.31
C ASP A 248 46.78 29.59 -28.12
N ALA A 249 46.77 30.88 -27.75
CA ALA A 249 45.89 31.91 -28.31
C ALA A 249 46.20 32.33 -29.78
N THR A 250 46.32 31.37 -30.70
CA THR A 250 46.50 31.62 -32.14
C THR A 250 45.41 31.07 -33.04
N THR A 251 44.62 30.06 -32.65
CA THR A 251 43.66 29.39 -33.57
C THR A 251 42.34 28.91 -32.96
N HIS A 252 41.61 29.76 -32.23
CA HIS A 252 40.15 29.55 -32.07
C HIS A 252 39.42 29.98 -33.37
N GLN A 253 39.27 29.05 -34.32
CA GLN A 253 38.36 29.27 -35.45
C GLN A 253 36.89 29.06 -35.01
N PRO A 254 35.94 29.87 -35.50
CA PRO A 254 34.52 29.66 -35.23
C PRO A 254 34.04 28.34 -35.85
N LEU A 255 33.03 27.69 -35.24
CA LEU A 255 32.47 26.46 -35.79
C LEU A 255 31.90 26.73 -37.20
N SER A 256 32.38 25.98 -38.19
CA SER A 256 31.99 26.11 -39.58
C SER A 256 31.81 24.72 -40.20
N PHE A 257 30.65 24.48 -40.79
CA PHE A 257 30.32 23.18 -41.40
C PHE A 257 30.90 23.05 -42.81
N ARG A 258 31.27 21.83 -43.19
CA ARG A 258 31.90 21.53 -44.49
C ARG A 258 30.89 21.76 -45.62
N SER A 259 31.08 22.80 -46.41
CA SER A 259 30.17 23.19 -47.50
C SER A 259 30.04 22.16 -48.63
N GLY A 260 30.99 21.23 -48.75
CA GLY A 260 30.93 20.10 -49.69
C GLY A 260 30.34 18.80 -49.12
N ALA A 261 29.79 18.81 -47.90
CA ALA A 261 29.31 17.62 -47.21
C ALA A 261 27.83 17.71 -46.81
N SER A 262 27.24 16.55 -46.53
CA SER A 262 25.84 16.37 -46.15
C SER A 262 25.70 16.13 -44.65
N TYR A 263 24.59 16.59 -44.06
CA TYR A 263 24.28 16.41 -42.63
C TYR A 263 22.86 15.90 -42.42
N LEU A 264 22.70 14.85 -41.60
CA LEU A 264 21.40 14.19 -41.36
C LEU A 264 20.79 14.64 -40.02
N ILE A 265 19.55 15.11 -40.04
CA ILE A 265 18.78 15.48 -38.84
C ILE A 265 17.51 14.62 -38.79
N THR A 266 17.49 13.60 -37.92
CA THR A 266 16.30 12.75 -37.73
C THR A 266 15.37 13.35 -36.71
N GLY A 267 14.07 13.43 -37.02
CA GLY A 267 13.18 14.37 -36.35
C GLY A 267 13.35 15.81 -36.89
N GLY A 268 14.00 15.98 -38.05
CA GLY A 268 14.36 17.27 -38.65
C GLY A 268 13.18 18.19 -38.98
N MET A 269 11.96 17.66 -39.06
CA MET A 269 10.70 18.41 -39.24
C MET A 269 10.01 18.76 -37.90
N GLY A 270 10.58 18.38 -36.75
CA GLY A 270 10.15 18.84 -35.42
C GLY A 270 10.76 20.20 -35.07
N GLY A 271 10.22 20.89 -34.06
CA GLY A 271 10.67 22.25 -33.70
C GLY A 271 12.17 22.36 -33.43
N LEU A 272 12.73 21.45 -32.63
CA LEU A 272 14.18 21.40 -32.37
C LEU A 272 14.98 21.02 -33.63
N GLY A 273 14.47 20.11 -34.47
CA GLY A 273 15.13 19.72 -35.72
C GLY A 273 15.24 20.87 -36.72
N LEU A 274 14.17 21.65 -36.90
CA LEU A 274 14.14 22.84 -37.76
C LEU A 274 14.98 23.99 -37.19
N LEU A 275 15.01 24.16 -35.86
CA LEU A 275 15.84 25.14 -35.17
C LEU A 275 17.33 24.83 -35.38
N VAL A 276 17.74 23.58 -35.17
CA VAL A 276 19.10 23.10 -35.42
C VAL A 276 19.46 23.21 -36.90
N ALA A 277 18.56 22.84 -37.82
CA ALA A 277 18.77 23.04 -39.26
C ALA A 277 19.05 24.52 -39.61
N SER A 278 18.29 25.45 -39.03
CA SER A 278 18.46 26.89 -39.24
C SER A 278 19.83 27.40 -38.75
N TRP A 279 20.28 26.91 -37.59
CA TRP A 279 21.60 27.22 -37.04
C TRP A 279 22.74 26.56 -37.85
N MET A 280 22.57 25.33 -38.32
CA MET A 280 23.58 24.67 -39.17
C MET A 280 23.79 25.45 -40.48
N VAL A 281 22.72 25.92 -41.13
CA VAL A 281 22.83 26.74 -42.34
C VAL A 281 23.51 28.09 -42.06
N SER A 282 23.21 28.75 -40.93
CA SER A 282 23.90 30.01 -40.56
C SER A 282 25.38 29.82 -40.21
N LYS A 283 25.78 28.60 -39.82
CA LYS A 283 27.18 28.15 -39.64
C LYS A 283 27.79 27.53 -40.90
N GLY A 284 27.15 27.69 -42.06
CA GLY A 284 27.71 27.35 -43.37
C GLY A 284 27.37 25.97 -43.92
N ALA A 285 26.54 25.16 -43.25
CA ALA A 285 26.11 23.87 -43.78
C ALA A 285 25.30 24.08 -45.07
N LYS A 286 25.67 23.38 -46.14
CA LYS A 286 25.07 23.55 -47.47
C LYS A 286 24.14 22.44 -47.92
N HIS A 287 24.22 21.25 -47.32
CA HIS A 287 23.38 20.12 -47.70
C HIS A 287 22.82 19.46 -46.43
N LEU A 288 21.51 19.56 -46.23
CA LEU A 288 20.80 18.99 -45.08
C LEU A 288 19.83 17.90 -45.53
N VAL A 289 19.76 16.81 -44.76
CA VAL A 289 18.76 15.76 -44.92
C VAL A 289 17.85 15.79 -43.68
N LEU A 290 16.60 16.22 -43.84
CA LEU A 290 15.62 16.30 -42.75
C LEU A 290 14.72 15.07 -42.80
N LEU A 291 14.90 14.15 -41.85
CA LEU A 291 14.21 12.86 -41.84
C LEU A 291 13.05 12.82 -40.83
N GLY A 292 11.93 12.22 -41.21
CA GLY A 292 10.85 11.87 -40.28
C GLY A 292 9.61 11.23 -40.90
N ARG A 293 8.75 10.68 -40.04
CA ARG A 293 7.62 9.79 -40.39
C ARG A 293 6.51 10.45 -41.23
N ARG A 294 6.41 11.79 -41.21
CA ARG A 294 5.36 12.58 -41.87
C ARG A 294 5.95 13.47 -42.95
N SER A 295 5.19 13.71 -44.01
CA SER A 295 5.47 14.79 -44.97
C SER A 295 5.36 16.16 -44.25
N PRO A 296 6.11 17.19 -44.70
CA PRO A 296 6.06 18.51 -44.08
C PRO A 296 4.71 19.20 -44.33
N ASP A 297 4.15 19.80 -43.28
CA ASP A 297 3.00 20.71 -43.36
C ASP A 297 3.41 22.10 -43.90
N ASP A 298 2.45 23.00 -44.09
CA ASP A 298 2.72 24.31 -44.70
C ASP A 298 3.65 25.20 -43.85
N ALA A 299 3.57 25.13 -42.53
CA ALA A 299 4.49 25.85 -41.65
C ALA A 299 5.92 25.29 -41.76
N THR A 300 6.05 23.96 -41.84
CA THR A 300 7.33 23.25 -42.03
C THR A 300 7.91 23.54 -43.41
N ARG A 301 7.09 23.52 -44.48
CA ARG A 301 7.48 23.87 -45.85
C ARG A 301 7.99 25.31 -45.94
N ASN A 302 7.28 26.27 -45.34
CA ASN A 302 7.73 27.66 -45.27
C ASN A 302 9.08 27.80 -44.54
N LYS A 303 9.32 26.99 -43.50
CA LYS A 303 10.62 26.93 -42.80
C LYS A 303 11.73 26.36 -43.69
N ILE A 304 11.46 25.28 -44.42
CA ILE A 304 12.39 24.66 -45.37
C ILE A 304 12.77 25.66 -46.46
N THR A 305 11.80 26.35 -47.06
CA THR A 305 12.08 27.37 -48.09
C THR A 305 12.86 28.58 -47.56
N GLN A 306 12.79 28.89 -46.25
CA GLN A 306 13.70 29.87 -45.63
C GLN A 306 15.16 29.37 -45.57
N LEU A 307 15.40 28.07 -45.35
CA LEU A 307 16.73 27.45 -45.44
C LEU A 307 17.25 27.44 -46.88
N GLU A 308 16.37 27.15 -47.85
CA GLU A 308 16.69 27.17 -49.28
C GLU A 308 17.05 28.60 -49.76
N MET A 309 16.31 29.62 -49.31
CA MET A 309 16.62 31.03 -49.55
C MET A 309 17.92 31.50 -48.86
N ALA A 310 18.30 30.89 -47.73
CA ALA A 310 19.62 31.08 -47.12
C ALA A 310 20.75 30.34 -47.87
N GLY A 311 20.43 29.68 -48.99
CA GLY A 311 21.38 29.04 -49.89
C GLY A 311 21.90 27.71 -49.36
N ALA A 312 21.03 26.89 -48.74
CA ALA A 312 21.28 25.48 -48.48
C ALA A 312 20.33 24.61 -49.32
N GLU A 313 20.74 23.38 -49.63
CA GLU A 313 19.93 22.37 -50.28
C GLU A 313 19.34 21.45 -49.21
N VAL A 314 18.01 21.33 -49.16
CA VAL A 314 17.31 20.60 -48.10
C VAL A 314 16.53 19.42 -48.68
N VAL A 315 17.05 18.22 -48.49
CA VAL A 315 16.37 16.97 -48.87
C VAL A 315 15.47 16.54 -47.72
N VAL A 316 14.17 16.37 -47.97
CA VAL A 316 13.22 15.87 -46.97
C VAL A 316 12.97 14.38 -47.19
N GLU A 317 13.34 13.57 -46.21
CA GLU A 317 13.23 12.12 -46.28
C GLU A 317 12.09 11.60 -45.40
N LYS A 318 11.08 10.98 -46.03
CA LYS A 318 9.97 10.34 -45.32
C LYS A 318 10.31 8.89 -45.00
N ALA A 319 10.80 8.66 -43.78
CA ALA A 319 11.13 7.35 -43.24
C ALA A 319 10.74 7.30 -41.75
N ASP A 320 10.50 6.09 -41.24
CA ASP A 320 10.69 5.85 -39.80
C ASP A 320 12.16 5.54 -39.53
N VAL A 321 12.67 6.02 -38.41
CA VAL A 321 14.06 5.79 -38.00
C VAL A 321 14.20 4.39 -37.38
N SER A 322 13.14 3.87 -36.77
CA SER A 322 13.08 2.51 -36.21
C SER A 322 12.78 1.41 -37.23
N ASP A 323 12.63 1.74 -38.53
CA ASP A 323 12.58 0.75 -39.61
C ASP A 323 13.94 0.65 -40.30
N TRP A 324 14.51 -0.55 -40.30
CA TRP A 324 15.82 -0.82 -40.88
C TRP A 324 15.84 -0.63 -42.40
N GLU A 325 14.80 -1.07 -43.13
CA GLU A 325 14.81 -1.00 -44.59
C GLU A 325 14.56 0.42 -45.11
N SER A 326 13.68 1.20 -44.46
CA SER A 326 13.56 2.64 -44.72
C SER A 326 14.88 3.36 -44.48
N MET A 327 15.57 3.09 -43.36
CA MET A 327 16.86 3.70 -43.05
C MET A 327 17.98 3.29 -44.01
N ARG A 328 18.04 2.00 -44.40
CA ARG A 328 18.94 1.49 -45.45
C ARG A 328 18.71 2.22 -46.77
N GLY A 329 17.45 2.40 -47.17
CA GLY A 329 17.06 3.12 -48.39
C GLY A 329 17.43 4.60 -48.36
N VAL A 330 17.26 5.28 -47.21
CA VAL A 330 17.75 6.66 -47.02
C VAL A 330 19.26 6.72 -47.16
N TRP A 331 19.99 5.81 -46.53
CA TRP A 331 21.46 5.79 -46.58
C TRP A 331 21.99 5.63 -47.99
N GLN A 332 21.40 4.72 -48.79
CA GLN A 332 21.73 4.55 -50.21
C GLN A 332 21.54 5.85 -51.01
N ARG A 333 20.54 6.68 -50.69
CA ARG A 333 20.34 7.99 -51.33
C ARG A 333 21.35 9.04 -50.88
N ILE A 334 21.78 9.00 -49.62
CA ILE A 334 22.86 9.85 -49.09
C ILE A 334 24.18 9.49 -49.79
N ASP A 335 24.57 8.21 -49.83
CA ASP A 335 25.80 7.75 -50.49
C ASP A 335 25.79 8.04 -52.00
N SER A 336 24.62 7.93 -52.65
CA SER A 336 24.45 8.27 -54.08
C SER A 336 24.55 9.77 -54.40
N SER A 337 24.57 10.66 -53.40
CA SER A 337 24.59 12.11 -53.61
C SER A 337 25.95 12.70 -54.03
N ASN A 338 27.01 11.88 -54.08
CA ASN A 338 28.41 12.28 -54.27
C ASN A 338 28.93 13.28 -53.21
N ARG A 339 28.24 13.42 -52.08
CA ARG A 339 28.64 14.25 -50.93
C ARG A 339 28.78 13.35 -49.71
N PRO A 340 29.95 13.34 -49.03
CA PRO A 340 30.12 12.51 -47.83
C PRO A 340 29.15 12.97 -46.72
N LEU A 341 28.60 12.02 -45.98
CA LEU A 341 27.91 12.31 -44.73
C LEU A 341 28.95 12.77 -43.70
N ALA A 342 28.82 14.00 -43.20
CA ALA A 342 29.74 14.61 -42.26
C ALA A 342 29.18 14.72 -40.84
N GLY A 343 27.90 14.50 -40.62
CA GLY A 343 27.37 14.45 -39.25
C GLY A 343 25.92 14.03 -39.15
N VAL A 344 25.55 13.55 -37.96
CA VAL A 344 24.20 13.11 -37.61
C VAL A 344 23.75 13.82 -36.35
N ILE A 345 22.52 14.34 -36.35
CA ILE A 345 21.82 14.86 -35.17
C ILE A 345 20.51 14.09 -35.01
N HIS A 346 20.40 13.37 -33.90
CA HIS A 346 19.26 12.53 -33.59
C HIS A 346 18.33 13.24 -32.59
N SER A 347 17.34 13.96 -33.12
CA SER A 347 16.29 14.64 -32.36
C SER A 347 14.91 13.98 -32.54
N ALA A 348 14.87 12.67 -32.79
CA ALA A 348 13.63 11.90 -32.87
C ALA A 348 13.17 11.46 -31.46
N GLY A 349 11.86 11.32 -31.29
CA GLY A 349 11.26 10.90 -30.02
C GLY A 349 9.79 11.27 -29.89
N MET A 350 9.17 10.77 -28.83
CA MET A 350 7.80 11.04 -28.40
C MET A 350 7.68 10.79 -26.89
N LEU A 351 6.49 11.05 -26.33
CA LEU A 351 6.13 10.84 -24.92
C LEU A 351 4.86 9.96 -24.86
N SER A 352 4.73 9.20 -23.79
CA SER A 352 3.57 8.35 -23.47
C SER A 352 3.56 8.15 -21.96
N ASP A 353 3.30 9.25 -21.25
CA ASP A 353 3.62 9.39 -19.83
C ASP A 353 2.53 8.76 -18.95
N GLY A 354 2.96 8.15 -17.86
CA GLY A 354 2.15 7.38 -16.93
C GLY A 354 3.02 6.60 -15.94
N VAL A 355 2.54 6.42 -14.72
CA VAL A 355 3.25 5.69 -13.64
C VAL A 355 3.43 4.21 -13.98
N LEU A 356 4.52 3.61 -13.51
CA LEU A 356 4.95 2.23 -13.80
C LEU A 356 3.86 1.19 -13.50
N GLN A 357 3.06 1.38 -12.45
CA GLN A 357 1.92 0.51 -12.12
C GLN A 357 0.87 0.43 -13.24
N ASN A 358 0.71 1.49 -14.04
CA ASN A 358 -0.31 1.63 -15.08
C ASN A 358 0.27 1.63 -16.51
N GLN A 359 1.59 1.51 -16.68
CA GLN A 359 2.24 1.44 -17.99
C GLN A 359 2.09 0.05 -18.64
N SER A 360 1.99 0.04 -19.97
CA SER A 360 2.02 -1.18 -20.78
C SER A 360 3.37 -1.36 -21.47
N TRP A 361 3.73 -2.59 -21.81
CA TRP A 361 4.92 -2.84 -22.64
C TRP A 361 4.82 -2.17 -24.02
N SER A 362 3.62 -2.07 -24.61
CA SER A 362 3.40 -1.35 -25.88
C SER A 362 3.69 0.16 -25.81
N SER A 363 3.45 0.78 -24.64
CA SER A 363 3.81 2.19 -24.37
C SER A 363 5.33 2.36 -24.18
N PHE A 364 6.03 1.32 -23.72
CA PHE A 364 7.49 1.27 -23.76
C PHE A 364 8.00 1.10 -25.20
N GLU A 365 7.45 0.16 -25.98
CA GLU A 365 7.82 -0.07 -27.39
C GLU A 365 7.69 1.20 -28.23
N GLU A 366 6.57 1.93 -28.18
CA GLU A 366 6.37 3.15 -28.98
C GLU A 366 7.34 4.29 -28.62
N VAL A 367 7.65 4.46 -27.33
CA VAL A 367 8.57 5.52 -26.86
C VAL A 367 10.05 5.14 -27.05
N MET A 368 10.39 3.86 -26.91
CA MET A 368 11.74 3.35 -27.10
C MET A 368 12.11 3.27 -28.60
N ALA A 369 11.22 2.77 -29.47
CA ALA A 369 11.48 2.57 -30.90
C ALA A 369 12.28 3.69 -31.60
N PRO A 370 11.87 4.98 -31.56
CA PRO A 370 12.59 6.04 -32.26
C PRO A 370 13.98 6.33 -31.68
N LYS A 371 14.24 6.02 -30.40
CA LYS A 371 15.48 6.35 -29.67
C LYS A 371 16.42 5.17 -29.47
N VAL A 372 15.90 3.95 -29.41
CA VAL A 372 16.66 2.72 -29.19
C VAL A 372 17.03 2.10 -30.53
N GLN A 373 16.07 1.45 -31.19
CA GLN A 373 16.23 0.89 -32.53
C GLN A 373 16.65 1.97 -33.53
N GLY A 374 16.03 3.16 -33.46
CA GLY A 374 16.37 4.29 -34.32
C GLY A 374 17.81 4.77 -34.21
N ALA A 375 18.33 4.96 -32.99
CA ALA A 375 19.72 5.38 -32.81
C ALA A 375 20.71 4.23 -33.12
N TRP A 376 20.31 2.97 -32.91
CA TRP A 376 21.10 1.81 -33.32
C TRP A 376 21.25 1.69 -34.83
N HIS A 377 20.17 1.90 -35.59
CA HIS A 377 20.23 1.96 -37.06
C HIS A 377 21.16 3.06 -37.55
N LEU A 378 21.04 4.26 -36.97
CA LEU A 378 21.96 5.37 -37.24
C LEU A 378 23.41 5.03 -36.87
N HIS A 379 23.63 4.26 -35.80
CA HIS A 379 24.97 3.79 -35.43
C HIS A 379 25.52 2.81 -36.48
N GLN A 380 24.83 1.71 -36.75
CA GLN A 380 25.29 0.65 -37.66
C GLN A 380 25.58 1.19 -39.07
N LEU A 381 24.69 2.01 -39.63
CA LEU A 381 24.86 2.59 -40.96
C LEU A 381 26.00 3.63 -41.03
N SER A 382 26.38 4.26 -39.91
CA SER A 382 27.44 5.27 -39.86
C SER A 382 28.83 4.75 -39.47
N GLN A 383 29.01 3.46 -39.13
CA GLN A 383 30.31 2.94 -38.67
C GLN A 383 31.46 3.19 -39.66
N ASN A 384 31.18 3.12 -40.96
CA ASN A 384 32.18 3.30 -42.03
C ASN A 384 32.27 4.76 -42.56
N GLN A 385 31.53 5.70 -41.97
CA GLN A 385 31.45 7.09 -42.44
C GLN A 385 32.38 8.00 -41.62
N SER A 386 33.15 8.86 -42.31
CA SER A 386 34.03 9.85 -41.67
C SER A 386 33.25 11.07 -41.17
N LEU A 387 32.44 10.85 -40.13
CA LEU A 387 31.66 11.89 -39.45
C LEU A 387 32.56 12.83 -38.64
N ASP A 388 32.24 14.12 -38.68
CA ASP A 388 32.73 15.13 -37.73
C ASP A 388 32.07 14.95 -36.35
N PHE A 389 30.78 14.58 -36.33
CA PHE A 389 29.99 14.41 -35.09
C PHE A 389 28.81 13.44 -35.25
N PHE A 390 28.35 12.90 -34.12
CA PHE A 390 27.14 12.10 -34.00
C PHE A 390 26.48 12.47 -32.66
N VAL A 391 25.45 13.31 -32.72
CA VAL A 391 24.82 13.91 -31.53
C VAL A 391 23.45 13.26 -31.28
N LEU A 392 23.23 12.83 -30.04
CA LEU A 392 22.00 12.23 -29.56
C LEU A 392 21.29 13.20 -28.61
N PHE A 393 20.07 13.62 -28.93
CA PHE A 393 19.28 14.46 -28.03
C PHE A 393 18.54 13.58 -27.03
N SER A 394 19.24 13.31 -25.93
CA SER A 394 18.74 12.64 -24.73
C SER A 394 17.94 13.63 -23.85
N SER A 395 17.67 13.26 -22.60
CA SER A 395 16.93 14.10 -21.65
C SER A 395 17.50 14.00 -20.24
N VAL A 396 17.31 15.04 -19.42
CA VAL A 396 17.57 14.96 -17.96
C VAL A 396 16.77 13.86 -17.25
N ALA A 397 15.68 13.36 -17.84
CA ALA A 397 14.91 12.25 -17.30
C ALA A 397 15.72 10.95 -17.16
N SER A 398 16.63 10.61 -18.09
CA SER A 398 17.54 9.45 -17.92
C SER A 398 18.71 9.73 -16.98
N LEU A 399 19.02 11.01 -16.73
CA LEU A 399 20.08 11.43 -15.82
C LEU A 399 19.63 11.37 -14.34
N LEU A 400 18.46 11.93 -14.04
CA LEU A 400 17.98 12.17 -12.67
C LEU A 400 16.73 11.35 -12.31
N GLY A 401 16.09 10.71 -13.29
CA GLY A 401 14.73 10.17 -13.16
C GLY A 401 13.65 11.25 -13.29
N SER A 402 12.43 10.83 -13.63
CA SER A 402 11.24 11.69 -13.64
C SER A 402 9.99 10.80 -13.41
N PRO A 403 9.16 11.04 -12.37
CA PRO A 403 7.95 10.26 -12.13
C PRO A 403 6.97 10.34 -13.30
N GLY A 404 6.33 9.22 -13.63
CA GLY A 404 5.46 9.08 -14.80
C GLY A 404 6.21 8.91 -16.12
N GLN A 405 7.54 8.90 -16.13
CA GLN A 405 8.34 8.86 -17.36
C GLN A 405 9.31 7.65 -17.41
N GLY A 406 8.88 6.49 -16.92
CA GLY A 406 9.69 5.26 -16.91
C GLY A 406 10.15 4.81 -18.31
N ASN A 407 9.25 4.82 -19.29
CA ASN A 407 9.54 4.50 -20.69
C ASN A 407 10.46 5.54 -21.36
N TYR A 408 10.21 6.83 -21.15
CA TYR A 408 11.03 7.90 -21.71
C TYR A 408 12.42 7.95 -21.08
N SER A 409 12.54 7.73 -19.76
CA SER A 409 13.82 7.65 -19.07
C SER A 409 14.64 6.45 -19.56
N ALA A 410 14.01 5.30 -19.79
CA ALA A 410 14.65 4.14 -20.42
C ALA A 410 15.13 4.42 -21.84
N ALA A 411 14.27 4.99 -22.69
CA ALA A 411 14.57 5.33 -24.08
C ALA A 411 15.74 6.32 -24.22
N ASN A 412 15.89 7.25 -23.28
CA ASN A 412 17.01 8.19 -23.23
C ASN A 412 18.28 7.56 -22.60
N GLY A 413 18.14 6.66 -21.62
CA GLY A 413 19.29 5.94 -21.02
C GLY A 413 20.07 5.09 -22.01
N PHE A 414 19.40 4.55 -23.05
CA PHE A 414 20.09 3.90 -24.18
C PHE A 414 20.92 4.88 -25.01
N LEU A 415 20.43 6.10 -25.28
CA LEU A 415 21.18 7.11 -26.02
C LEU A 415 22.47 7.51 -25.30
N ASP A 416 22.38 7.61 -23.97
CA ASP A 416 23.51 7.90 -23.09
C ASP A 416 24.57 6.80 -23.21
N GLY A 417 24.19 5.53 -23.04
CA GLY A 417 25.07 4.38 -23.23
C GLY A 417 25.66 4.28 -24.64
N LEU A 418 24.86 4.56 -25.68
CA LEU A 418 25.29 4.50 -27.08
C LEU A 418 26.35 5.55 -27.43
N ALA A 419 26.31 6.74 -26.83
CA ALA A 419 27.34 7.75 -27.02
C ALA A 419 28.71 7.27 -26.51
N HIS A 420 28.76 6.66 -25.33
CA HIS A 420 29.96 6.04 -24.77
C HIS A 420 30.41 4.81 -25.57
N TYR A 421 29.49 3.92 -25.96
CA TYR A 421 29.81 2.76 -26.81
C TYR A 421 30.49 3.17 -28.12
N ARG A 422 29.96 4.20 -28.80
CA ARG A 422 30.58 4.74 -30.01
C ARG A 422 31.98 5.28 -29.77
N ARG A 423 32.20 6.01 -28.67
CA ARG A 423 33.53 6.53 -28.30
C ARG A 423 34.52 5.42 -27.95
N ALA A 424 34.07 4.33 -27.32
CA ALA A 424 34.88 3.13 -27.09
C ALA A 424 35.35 2.46 -28.39
N MET A 425 34.54 2.53 -29.46
CA MET A 425 34.91 2.12 -30.83
C MET A 425 35.76 3.17 -31.58
N GLY A 426 36.15 4.28 -30.96
CA GLY A 426 36.85 5.40 -31.60
C GLY A 426 35.98 6.26 -32.52
N LEU A 427 34.68 6.03 -32.57
CA LEU A 427 33.72 6.80 -33.39
C LEU A 427 33.25 8.06 -32.65
N PRO A 428 32.88 9.14 -33.34
CA PRO A 428 32.21 10.29 -32.72
C PRO A 428 30.91 9.86 -32.02
N GLY A 429 30.66 10.41 -30.84
CA GLY A 429 29.43 10.19 -30.05
C GLY A 429 29.30 11.24 -28.95
N LEU A 430 28.14 11.90 -28.89
CA LEU A 430 27.80 12.88 -27.86
C LEU A 430 26.31 12.71 -27.50
N SER A 431 26.01 12.30 -26.28
CA SER A 431 24.66 12.41 -25.72
C SER A 431 24.51 13.72 -24.96
N ILE A 432 23.42 14.44 -25.20
CA ILE A 432 23.08 15.65 -24.47
C ILE A 432 21.77 15.39 -23.72
N ASN A 433 21.86 15.27 -22.40
CA ASN A 433 20.72 15.14 -21.51
C ASN A 433 20.06 16.52 -21.36
N TRP A 434 19.20 16.88 -22.32
CA TRP A 434 18.54 18.19 -22.34
C TRP A 434 17.46 18.33 -21.26
N GLY A 435 17.44 19.48 -20.60
CA GLY A 435 16.29 20.01 -19.89
C GLY A 435 15.19 20.50 -20.84
N VAL A 436 14.18 21.17 -20.29
CA VAL A 436 13.04 21.69 -21.07
C VAL A 436 13.46 22.92 -21.88
N TRP A 437 13.10 22.95 -23.16
CA TRP A 437 13.29 24.13 -24.03
C TRP A 437 12.02 25.01 -24.00
N SER A 438 12.18 26.34 -23.95
CA SER A 438 11.07 27.29 -23.75
C SER A 438 10.04 27.32 -24.89
N GLU A 439 10.53 27.23 -26.13
CA GLU A 439 9.78 27.60 -27.35
C GLU A 439 9.78 26.51 -28.43
N SER A 440 10.32 25.32 -28.16
CA SER A 440 10.42 24.24 -29.15
C SER A 440 10.51 22.83 -28.55
N GLY A 441 10.23 21.83 -29.37
CA GLY A 441 10.26 20.42 -28.99
C GLY A 441 8.89 19.90 -28.53
N ILE A 442 8.90 18.80 -27.76
CA ILE A 442 7.67 18.15 -27.28
C ILE A 442 7.08 18.94 -26.11
N ALA A 443 7.92 19.36 -25.14
CA ALA A 443 7.50 20.11 -23.95
C ALA A 443 6.81 21.45 -24.28
N ALA A 444 7.21 22.13 -25.36
CA ALA A 444 6.57 23.36 -25.81
C ALA A 444 5.10 23.20 -26.23
N ARG A 445 4.61 21.96 -26.43
CA ARG A 445 3.18 21.66 -26.67
C ARG A 445 2.37 21.51 -25.38
N LEU A 446 3.03 21.45 -24.22
CA LEU A 446 2.47 21.30 -22.88
C LEU A 446 2.81 22.52 -22.00
N ALA A 447 3.20 23.64 -22.62
CA ALA A 447 3.91 24.74 -21.97
C ALA A 447 3.18 25.35 -20.75
N SER A 448 1.85 25.41 -20.78
CA SER A 448 1.02 25.96 -19.68
C SER A 448 1.05 25.12 -18.39
N GLN A 449 1.32 23.82 -18.46
CA GLN A 449 1.35 22.92 -17.29
C GLN A 449 2.77 22.66 -16.75
N TYR A 450 3.82 22.97 -17.53
CA TYR A 450 5.20 22.65 -17.14
C TYR A 450 6.07 23.87 -16.80
N GLN A 451 5.82 25.06 -17.37
CA GLN A 451 6.62 26.28 -17.08
C GLN A 451 6.61 26.69 -15.60
N ASN A 452 5.64 26.18 -14.83
CA ASN A 452 5.41 26.54 -13.45
C ASN A 452 6.19 25.61 -12.50
N ARG A 453 6.06 24.29 -12.70
CA ARG A 453 6.91 23.23 -12.09
C ARG A 453 8.40 23.52 -12.15
N MET A 454 8.85 24.09 -13.26
CA MET A 454 10.23 24.53 -13.50
C MET A 454 10.71 25.48 -12.39
N LYS A 455 9.95 26.54 -12.13
CA LYS A 455 10.23 27.50 -11.04
C LYS A 455 10.19 26.84 -9.67
N THR A 456 9.33 25.84 -9.45
CA THR A 456 9.19 25.11 -8.17
C THR A 456 10.38 24.22 -7.87
N SER A 457 10.73 23.36 -8.82
CA SER A 457 11.82 22.38 -8.73
C SER A 457 13.21 22.99 -8.73
N GLY A 458 13.38 24.25 -9.18
CA GLY A 458 14.71 24.83 -9.37
C GLY A 458 15.36 24.41 -10.68
N MET A 459 14.60 23.85 -11.63
CA MET A 459 15.04 23.60 -13.00
C MET A 459 14.49 24.69 -13.92
N GLY A 460 15.35 25.48 -14.55
CA GLY A 460 14.93 26.48 -15.53
C GLY A 460 14.63 25.89 -16.91
N SER A 461 14.08 26.70 -17.80
CA SER A 461 13.92 26.38 -19.22
C SER A 461 15.05 26.99 -20.06
N ILE A 462 15.40 26.31 -21.15
CA ILE A 462 16.49 26.66 -22.07
C ILE A 462 15.89 27.45 -23.24
N SER A 463 16.38 28.67 -23.53
CA SER A 463 15.96 29.36 -24.75
C SER A 463 16.53 28.68 -26.00
N PRO A 464 15.88 28.80 -27.17
CA PRO A 464 16.42 28.37 -28.46
C PRO A 464 17.86 28.84 -28.70
N THR A 465 18.19 30.06 -28.26
CA THR A 465 19.51 30.67 -28.38
C THR A 465 20.57 30.04 -27.47
N GLU A 466 20.26 29.82 -26.19
CA GLU A 466 21.22 29.21 -25.25
C GLU A 466 21.48 27.74 -25.60
N GLY A 467 20.44 26.97 -25.93
CA GLY A 467 20.58 25.57 -26.31
C GLY A 467 21.44 25.39 -27.57
N LEU A 468 21.33 26.29 -28.54
CA LEU A 468 22.20 26.30 -29.72
C LEU A 468 23.65 26.75 -29.41
N GLN A 469 23.85 27.70 -28.49
CA GLN A 469 25.19 28.11 -28.04
C GLN A 469 25.90 26.97 -27.29
N VAL A 470 25.18 26.25 -26.42
CA VAL A 470 25.72 25.08 -25.72
C VAL A 470 26.00 23.94 -26.70
N LEU A 471 25.13 23.69 -27.69
CA LEU A 471 25.40 22.72 -28.75
C LEU A 471 26.66 23.07 -29.56
N GLU A 472 26.85 24.35 -29.90
CA GLU A 472 28.04 24.84 -30.60
C GLU A 472 29.32 24.62 -29.80
N GLN A 473 29.30 24.95 -28.50
CA GLN A 473 30.43 24.72 -27.59
C GLN A 473 30.73 23.23 -27.45
N LEU A 474 29.72 22.39 -27.19
CA LEU A 474 29.91 20.96 -26.95
C LEU A 474 30.51 20.23 -28.17
N LEU A 475 30.14 20.63 -29.39
CA LEU A 475 30.72 20.12 -30.63
C LEU A 475 32.22 20.45 -30.80
N GLN A 476 32.74 21.44 -30.07
CA GLN A 476 34.16 21.77 -29.99
C GLN A 476 34.89 21.10 -28.81
N THR A 477 34.18 20.32 -27.98
CA THR A 477 34.75 19.57 -26.85
C THR A 477 34.88 18.07 -27.13
N HIS A 478 35.66 17.38 -26.30
CA HIS A 478 35.78 15.92 -26.31
C HIS A 478 34.71 15.22 -25.44
N THR A 479 33.66 15.94 -25.04
CA THR A 479 32.58 15.45 -24.18
C THR A 479 31.83 14.28 -24.83
N ILE A 480 31.41 13.33 -24.00
CA ILE A 480 30.67 12.12 -24.41
C ILE A 480 29.22 12.17 -23.94
N GLN A 481 29.00 12.59 -22.68
CA GLN A 481 27.68 12.76 -22.10
C GLN A 481 27.68 13.99 -21.18
N VAL A 482 26.62 14.81 -21.26
CA VAL A 482 26.50 16.07 -20.52
C VAL A 482 25.04 16.36 -20.15
N GLY A 483 24.84 16.76 -18.89
CA GLY A 483 23.59 17.36 -18.42
C GLY A 483 23.52 18.82 -18.84
N VAL A 484 22.44 19.21 -19.52
CA VAL A 484 22.18 20.62 -19.84
C VAL A 484 20.80 20.99 -19.32
N LEU A 485 20.76 21.48 -18.08
CA LEU A 485 19.65 22.25 -17.53
C LEU A 485 20.17 23.52 -16.83
N PRO A 486 19.45 24.65 -16.91
CA PRO A 486 19.60 25.71 -15.92
C PRO A 486 19.11 25.16 -14.57
N ALA A 487 19.91 25.30 -13.51
CA ALA A 487 19.67 24.65 -12.23
C ALA A 487 20.00 25.57 -11.06
N ASP A 488 19.06 25.73 -10.13
CA ASP A 488 19.35 26.16 -8.76
C ASP A 488 19.71 24.91 -7.96
N TRP A 489 21.02 24.63 -7.87
CA TRP A 489 21.52 23.49 -7.12
C TRP A 489 21.21 23.55 -5.63
N SER A 490 21.01 24.74 -5.04
CA SER A 490 20.67 24.86 -3.63
C SER A 490 19.22 24.40 -3.35
N VAL A 491 18.32 24.56 -4.32
CA VAL A 491 16.95 24.03 -4.28
C VAL A 491 16.95 22.53 -4.58
N LEU A 492 17.57 22.12 -5.69
CA LEU A 492 17.60 20.71 -6.12
C LEU A 492 18.27 19.80 -5.09
N ALA A 493 19.40 20.23 -4.50
CA ALA A 493 20.09 19.45 -3.48
C ALA A 493 19.22 19.26 -2.22
N LYS A 494 18.54 20.31 -1.74
CA LYS A 494 17.60 20.22 -0.60
C LYS A 494 16.39 19.33 -0.89
N GLN A 495 15.90 19.35 -2.13
CA GLN A 495 14.81 18.48 -2.56
C GLN A 495 15.25 17.00 -2.62
N TRP A 496 16.48 16.71 -3.06
CA TRP A 496 17.00 15.34 -3.19
C TRP A 496 17.74 14.75 -1.99
N SER A 497 18.05 15.53 -0.93
CA SER A 497 18.91 15.05 0.17
C SER A 497 18.19 14.46 1.40
N LEU A 498 16.87 14.63 1.51
CA LEU A 498 16.14 14.44 2.78
C LEU A 498 15.20 13.22 2.83
N GLU A 499 14.78 12.67 1.69
CA GLU A 499 13.94 11.46 1.64
C GLU A 499 14.73 10.22 1.15
N ASN A 500 15.62 10.42 0.18
CA ASN A 500 16.73 9.51 -0.12
C ASN A 500 18.04 10.26 0.10
N GLN A 501 19.09 9.61 0.59
CA GLN A 501 20.44 10.21 0.60
C GLN A 501 21.10 9.94 -0.75
N SER A 502 20.58 10.57 -1.82
CA SER A 502 21.04 10.32 -3.19
C SER A 502 22.50 10.75 -3.35
N SER A 503 23.39 9.76 -3.34
CA SER A 503 24.83 9.94 -3.42
C SER A 503 25.27 10.59 -4.74
N LEU A 504 24.44 10.52 -5.78
CA LEU A 504 24.67 11.17 -7.08
C LEU A 504 24.96 12.67 -6.93
N LEU A 505 24.26 13.41 -6.06
CA LEU A 505 24.44 14.87 -5.92
C LEU A 505 25.43 15.28 -4.82
N TRP A 506 26.22 14.33 -4.30
CA TRP A 506 27.15 14.52 -3.18
C TRP A 506 28.18 15.64 -3.39
N GLU A 507 28.68 15.85 -4.61
CA GLU A 507 29.65 16.92 -4.88
C GLU A 507 29.03 18.31 -4.74
N PHE A 508 27.80 18.51 -5.22
CA PHE A 508 27.05 19.76 -5.03
C PHE A 508 26.66 19.98 -3.55
N LEU A 509 26.36 18.90 -2.83
CA LEU A 509 26.08 18.94 -1.38
C LEU A 509 27.31 19.35 -0.54
N GLN A 510 28.54 19.01 -0.95
CA GLN A 510 29.75 19.41 -0.23
C GLN A 510 30.21 20.85 -0.51
N GLN A 511 29.90 21.43 -1.67
CA GLN A 511 30.39 22.78 -2.02
C GLN A 511 29.68 23.91 -1.24
N GLU A 512 28.48 23.66 -0.68
CA GLU A 512 27.78 24.60 0.22
C GLU A 512 28.17 24.44 1.72
N THR A 513 29.32 23.87 2.08
CA THR A 513 29.80 23.86 3.49
C THR A 513 30.37 25.22 3.96
N THR A 514 29.83 26.34 3.46
CA THR A 514 29.81 27.58 4.24
C THR A 514 28.53 27.58 5.06
N PRO A 515 28.58 27.60 6.41
CA PRO A 515 27.38 27.68 7.23
C PRO A 515 26.75 29.07 7.10
N LYS A 516 25.91 29.25 6.07
CA LYS A 516 24.87 30.29 6.05
C LYS A 516 24.04 30.14 7.33
N ASN A 517 23.64 31.26 7.93
CA ASN A 517 23.10 31.31 9.29
C ASN A 517 22.00 30.27 9.58
N PRO A 518 21.78 29.88 10.86
CA PRO A 518 20.61 29.11 11.31
C PRO A 518 19.25 29.80 11.15
N ASP A 519 19.17 30.88 10.38
CA ASP A 519 17.94 31.59 10.05
C ASP A 519 17.27 30.91 8.83
N GLU A 520 15.94 30.87 8.79
CA GLU A 520 15.13 30.49 7.61
C GLU A 520 14.86 28.99 7.31
N GLN A 521 15.00 28.04 8.25
CA GLN A 521 14.12 26.85 8.18
C GLN A 521 12.70 27.27 8.54
N ILE A 522 11.69 26.88 7.73
CA ILE A 522 10.30 27.30 7.98
C ILE A 522 9.76 26.71 9.30
N LEU A 523 10.13 25.47 9.63
CA LEU A 523 9.76 24.82 10.89
C LEU A 523 10.39 25.54 12.10
N ASP A 524 11.67 25.94 12.02
CA ASP A 524 12.33 26.67 13.12
C ASP A 524 11.79 28.09 13.28
N LYS A 525 11.55 28.81 12.18
CA LYS A 525 10.81 30.09 12.19
C LYS A 525 9.44 29.94 12.85
N TRP A 526 8.71 28.89 12.49
CA TRP A 526 7.39 28.60 13.04
C TRP A 526 7.47 28.21 14.52
N LYS A 527 8.48 27.46 14.96
CA LYS A 527 8.67 27.14 16.39
C LYS A 527 9.11 28.37 17.21
N ALA A 528 9.99 29.21 16.68
CA ALA A 528 10.46 30.43 17.34
C ALA A 528 9.40 31.55 17.40
N ALA A 529 8.48 31.61 16.43
CA ALA A 529 7.47 32.67 16.36
C ALA A 529 6.37 32.53 17.45
N PRO A 530 5.82 33.67 17.93
CA PRO A 530 4.64 33.70 18.78
C PRO A 530 3.45 32.98 18.13
N THR A 531 2.62 32.30 18.93
CA THR A 531 1.49 31.48 18.44
C THR A 531 0.52 32.23 17.52
N THR A 532 0.39 33.55 17.70
CA THR A 532 -0.40 34.46 16.85
C THR A 532 0.17 34.67 15.44
N GLU A 533 1.48 34.48 15.25
CA GLU A 533 2.20 34.71 14.00
C GLU A 533 2.49 33.39 13.25
N ARG A 534 2.60 32.26 13.97
CA ARG A 534 2.84 30.91 13.41
C ARG A 534 1.95 30.57 12.22
N GLN A 535 0.64 30.83 12.34
CA GLN A 535 -0.33 30.54 11.28
C GLN A 535 -0.12 31.44 10.06
N GLU A 536 0.30 32.70 10.23
CA GLU A 536 0.55 33.63 9.12
C GLU A 536 1.85 33.31 8.38
N ILE A 537 2.89 32.91 9.13
CA ILE A 537 4.15 32.38 8.60
C ILE A 537 3.89 31.16 7.72
N LEU A 538 3.12 30.18 8.23
CA LEU A 538 2.77 28.99 7.47
C LEU A 538 1.83 29.29 6.30
N ARG A 539 0.92 30.28 6.42
CA ARG A 539 0.04 30.75 5.34
C ARG A 539 0.85 31.29 4.17
N SER A 540 1.72 32.25 4.47
CA SER A 540 2.61 32.88 3.50
C SER A 540 3.51 31.83 2.83
N TYR A 541 3.95 30.82 3.58
CA TYR A 541 4.75 29.73 3.05
C TYR A 541 3.98 28.83 2.07
N ILE A 542 2.82 28.29 2.47
CA ILE A 542 1.98 27.44 1.59
C ILE A 542 1.52 28.25 0.36
N GLN A 543 1.15 29.52 0.54
CA GLN A 543 0.82 30.45 -0.55
C GLN A 543 2.00 30.61 -1.53
N SER A 544 3.23 30.72 -1.01
CA SER A 544 4.43 30.81 -1.84
C SER A 544 4.73 29.51 -2.59
N LEU A 545 4.60 28.34 -1.96
CA LEU A 545 4.86 27.04 -2.60
C LEU A 545 3.85 26.73 -3.70
N VAL A 546 2.56 26.98 -3.45
CA VAL A 546 1.49 26.84 -4.44
C VAL A 546 1.69 27.85 -5.58
N ALA A 547 1.96 29.12 -5.28
CA ALA A 547 2.26 30.11 -6.32
C ALA A 547 3.51 29.76 -7.15
N LYS A 548 4.52 29.16 -6.53
CA LYS A 548 5.72 28.65 -7.21
C LYS A 548 5.41 27.41 -8.07
N SER A 549 4.47 26.55 -7.65
CA SER A 549 3.98 25.38 -8.41
C SER A 549 3.06 25.75 -9.58
N MET A 550 2.29 26.82 -9.42
CA MET A 550 1.37 27.37 -10.42
C MET A 550 1.95 28.56 -11.20
N GLY A 551 3.19 28.96 -10.90
CA GLY A 551 4.04 29.91 -11.63
C GLY A 551 3.56 31.37 -11.74
N ILE A 552 2.43 31.67 -11.11
CA ILE A 552 1.78 32.98 -10.90
C ILE A 552 2.28 33.62 -9.60
N ASN A 553 2.02 34.92 -9.37
CA ASN A 553 2.52 35.58 -8.16
C ASN A 553 1.74 35.15 -6.91
N SER A 554 2.41 35.09 -5.76
CA SER A 554 1.75 34.77 -4.48
C SER A 554 0.65 35.78 -4.11
N SER A 555 0.78 37.03 -4.56
CA SER A 555 -0.25 38.08 -4.44
C SER A 555 -1.45 37.90 -5.38
N GLU A 556 -1.33 37.10 -6.43
CA GLU A 556 -2.44 36.78 -7.36
C GLU A 556 -3.27 35.59 -6.85
N ILE A 557 -2.64 34.66 -6.10
CA ILE A 557 -3.39 33.58 -5.45
C ILE A 557 -4.06 34.09 -4.17
N SER A 558 -5.39 34.26 -4.24
CA SER A 558 -6.20 34.42 -3.04
C SER A 558 -6.12 33.18 -2.16
N THR A 559 -5.90 33.38 -0.85
CA THR A 559 -5.87 32.29 0.15
C THR A 559 -7.17 31.47 0.26
N ASP A 560 -8.26 31.96 -0.35
CA ASP A 560 -9.59 31.33 -0.41
C ASP A 560 -9.96 30.71 -1.78
N ALA A 561 -9.11 30.87 -2.81
CA ALA A 561 -9.35 30.29 -4.13
C ALA A 561 -9.09 28.78 -4.12
N ASN A 562 -9.89 28.02 -4.89
CA ASN A 562 -9.69 26.59 -5.06
C ASN A 562 -8.54 26.34 -6.05
N LEU A 563 -7.49 25.67 -5.58
CA LEU A 563 -6.28 25.42 -6.36
C LEU A 563 -6.52 24.51 -7.57
N ILE A 564 -7.46 23.57 -7.44
CA ILE A 564 -7.83 22.65 -8.53
C ILE A 564 -8.55 23.44 -9.65
N GLU A 565 -9.46 24.35 -9.29
CA GLU A 565 -10.15 25.25 -10.24
C GLU A 565 -9.18 26.25 -10.89
N LEU A 566 -8.12 26.66 -10.18
CA LEU A 566 -7.03 27.47 -10.73
C LEU A 566 -6.09 26.67 -11.67
N GLY A 567 -6.33 25.37 -11.88
CA GLY A 567 -5.60 24.53 -12.85
C GLY A 567 -4.48 23.68 -12.26
N MET A 568 -4.45 23.47 -10.93
CA MET A 568 -3.44 22.62 -10.29
C MET A 568 -3.74 21.13 -10.53
N ASP A 569 -2.85 20.43 -11.23
CA ASP A 569 -3.02 19.02 -11.58
C ASP A 569 -2.56 18.04 -10.48
N SER A 570 -2.81 16.75 -10.69
CA SER A 570 -2.51 15.70 -9.71
C SER A 570 -1.02 15.55 -9.40
N LEU A 571 -0.15 15.78 -10.38
CA LEU A 571 1.31 15.72 -10.20
C LEU A 571 1.83 17.00 -9.54
N MET A 572 1.21 18.17 -9.76
CA MET A 572 1.53 19.42 -9.02
C MET A 572 1.16 19.27 -7.54
N SER A 573 0.05 18.60 -7.28
CA SER A 573 -0.40 18.28 -5.92
C SER A 573 0.59 17.36 -5.21
N MET A 574 1.16 16.35 -5.89
CA MET A 574 2.27 15.53 -5.36
C MET A 574 3.53 16.37 -5.08
N GLU A 575 3.94 17.25 -5.99
CA GLU A 575 5.11 18.12 -5.80
C GLU A 575 4.98 18.99 -4.54
N VAL A 576 3.84 19.64 -4.34
CA VAL A 576 3.61 20.51 -3.16
C VAL A 576 3.42 19.69 -1.88
N VAL A 577 2.86 18.47 -1.94
CA VAL A 577 2.75 17.56 -0.80
C VAL A 577 4.11 17.04 -0.33
N ASN A 578 4.99 16.61 -1.25
CA ASN A 578 6.34 16.16 -0.89
C ASN A 578 7.19 17.33 -0.37
N GLN A 579 7.10 18.50 -1.03
CA GLN A 579 7.74 19.73 -0.58
C GLN A 579 7.31 20.10 0.85
N LEU A 580 6.01 20.19 1.13
CA LEU A 580 5.50 20.50 2.47
C LEU A 580 5.85 19.42 3.50
N SER A 581 5.84 18.14 3.11
CA SER A 581 6.15 17.04 4.04
C SER A 581 7.58 17.12 4.55
N ARG A 582 8.52 17.37 3.62
CA ARG A 582 9.95 17.55 3.92
C ARG A 582 10.21 18.84 4.71
N ASP A 583 9.69 19.97 4.25
CA ASP A 583 10.03 21.28 4.81
C ASP A 583 9.38 21.53 6.20
N LEU A 584 8.37 20.72 6.57
CA LEU A 584 7.73 20.70 7.89
C LEU A 584 8.07 19.44 8.72
N ASN A 585 8.87 18.52 8.17
CA ASN A 585 9.23 17.22 8.76
C ASN A 585 8.01 16.42 9.27
N PHE A 586 6.98 16.28 8.44
CA PHE A 586 5.68 15.71 8.78
C PHE A 586 5.08 14.98 7.56
N ILE A 587 4.61 13.74 7.70
CA ILE A 587 4.05 12.99 6.55
C ILE A 587 2.67 13.54 6.18
N ILE A 588 2.57 14.21 5.03
CA ILE A 588 1.31 14.67 4.44
C ILE A 588 0.89 13.66 3.36
N TYR A 589 -0.35 13.20 3.40
CA TYR A 589 -0.87 12.33 2.35
C TYR A 589 -1.48 13.17 1.20
N PRO A 590 -1.34 12.76 -0.07
CA PRO A 590 -1.88 13.51 -1.21
C PRO A 590 -3.37 13.86 -1.08
N ARG A 591 -4.17 12.96 -0.49
CA ARG A 591 -5.59 13.19 -0.16
C ARG A 591 -5.80 14.46 0.67
N GLU A 592 -4.94 14.75 1.65
CA GLU A 592 -5.11 15.87 2.59
C GLU A 592 -5.02 17.22 1.89
N PHE A 593 -4.31 17.28 0.75
CA PHE A 593 -4.22 18.42 -0.16
C PHE A 593 -5.50 18.60 -0.99
N TYR A 594 -6.02 17.53 -1.60
CA TYR A 594 -7.28 17.58 -2.37
C TYR A 594 -8.52 17.83 -1.48
N GLU A 595 -8.52 17.37 -0.23
CA GLU A 595 -9.55 17.67 0.78
C GLU A 595 -9.53 19.13 1.25
N ARG A 596 -8.36 19.80 1.14
CA ARG A 596 -8.16 21.19 1.57
C ARG A 596 -7.55 22.00 0.44
N PRO A 597 -8.22 22.12 -0.72
CA PRO A 597 -7.65 22.70 -1.93
C PRO A 597 -7.70 24.24 -1.87
N LYS A 598 -7.54 24.82 -0.68
CA LYS A 598 -7.49 26.26 -0.40
C LYS A 598 -6.37 26.49 0.60
N ILE A 599 -5.47 27.43 0.31
CA ILE A 599 -4.28 27.68 1.13
C ILE A 599 -4.65 27.93 2.59
N ARG A 600 -5.73 28.68 2.87
CA ARG A 600 -6.17 28.96 4.25
C ARG A 600 -6.47 27.70 5.06
N SER A 601 -7.24 26.75 4.52
CA SER A 601 -7.63 25.54 5.25
C SER A 601 -6.47 24.53 5.36
N LEU A 602 -5.63 24.41 4.33
CA LEU A 602 -4.39 23.61 4.41
C LEU A 602 -3.42 24.19 5.46
N THR A 603 -3.31 25.51 5.55
CA THR A 603 -2.51 26.18 6.59
C THR A 603 -3.03 25.92 8.00
N GLN A 604 -4.33 26.05 8.20
CA GLN A 604 -4.96 25.82 9.50
C GLN A 604 -4.79 24.37 9.94
N TYR A 605 -4.90 23.42 9.00
CA TYR A 605 -4.63 22.00 9.24
C TYR A 605 -3.18 21.77 9.69
N LEU A 606 -2.20 22.14 8.87
CA LEU A 606 -0.79 21.90 9.16
C LEU A 606 -0.30 22.66 10.41
N SER A 607 -0.86 23.85 10.69
CA SER A 607 -0.60 24.58 11.94
C SER A 607 -1.14 23.85 13.17
N ALA A 608 -2.24 23.09 13.07
CA ALA A 608 -2.74 22.30 14.18
C ALA A 608 -1.87 21.05 14.40
N GLU A 609 -1.60 20.28 13.35
CA GLU A 609 -0.80 19.05 13.42
C GLU A 609 0.61 19.29 13.98
N LEU A 610 1.28 20.37 13.58
CA LEU A 610 2.64 20.68 14.07
C LEU A 610 2.67 21.10 15.55
N ASN A 611 1.60 21.73 16.09
CA ASN A 611 1.54 22.04 17.53
C ASN A 611 1.27 20.78 18.37
N ASN A 612 0.69 19.74 17.77
CA ASN A 612 0.28 18.52 18.46
C ASN A 612 1.45 17.58 18.80
N ASN A 613 2.54 17.60 18.01
CA ASN A 613 3.71 16.73 18.21
C ASN A 613 4.69 17.20 19.31
N ASP A 614 4.68 18.48 19.69
CA ASP A 614 5.59 19.02 20.73
C ASP A 614 5.04 18.88 22.16
N VAL A 615 3.84 18.31 22.35
CA VAL A 615 3.20 18.19 23.68
C VAL A 615 3.57 16.87 24.36
N THR A 616 4.47 16.92 25.34
CA THR A 616 4.72 15.80 26.26
C THR A 616 3.43 15.44 27.01
N HIS A 617 2.94 14.20 26.85
CA HIS A 617 1.71 13.73 27.51
C HIS A 617 1.81 13.74 29.05
N GLN A 618 1.32 14.81 29.67
CA GLN A 618 0.86 14.79 31.06
C GLN A 618 -0.64 14.50 31.08
N SER A 619 -1.05 13.55 31.92
CA SER A 619 -2.45 13.20 32.12
C SER A 619 -3.20 14.31 32.87
N SER A 620 -4.22 14.90 32.27
CA SER A 620 -5.21 15.72 32.99
C SER A 620 -6.62 15.50 32.43
N SER A 621 -7.57 15.17 33.31
CA SER A 621 -8.96 14.92 32.96
C SER A 621 -9.73 16.21 32.67
N LYS A 622 -9.95 16.51 31.39
CA LYS A 622 -10.87 17.56 30.89
C LYS A 622 -11.55 17.10 29.60
N SER A 623 -12.66 16.36 29.73
CA SER A 623 -13.23 15.57 28.62
C SER A 623 -14.74 15.71 28.42
N ILE A 624 -15.32 16.88 28.78
CA ILE A 624 -16.77 17.13 28.68
C ILE A 624 -17.11 18.47 28.00
N GLU A 625 -16.46 19.59 28.37
CA GLU A 625 -16.86 20.95 27.91
C GLU A 625 -16.63 21.25 26.41
N ILE A 626 -15.89 20.42 25.67
CA ILE A 626 -15.44 20.76 24.29
C ILE A 626 -16.55 20.55 23.24
N PHE A 627 -17.44 19.58 23.45
CA PHE A 627 -18.38 19.12 22.41
C PHE A 627 -19.52 20.11 22.08
N GLU A 628 -19.93 20.97 23.00
CA GLU A 628 -21.09 21.87 22.81
C GLU A 628 -20.81 23.05 21.85
N THR A 629 -19.54 23.34 21.55
CA THR A 629 -19.15 24.61 20.88
C THR A 629 -18.90 24.52 19.38
N LYS A 630 -19.00 23.33 18.77
CA LYS A 630 -18.68 23.11 17.33
C LYS A 630 -19.65 22.23 16.54
N SER A 631 -20.58 21.53 17.19
CA SER A 631 -21.77 21.03 16.46
C SER A 631 -22.60 22.21 15.95
N ILE A 632 -23.48 21.96 14.96
CA ILE A 632 -24.50 22.94 14.56
C ILE A 632 -25.20 23.45 15.82
N SER A 633 -25.27 24.77 15.99
CA SER A 633 -25.78 25.43 17.20
C SER A 633 -27.21 25.00 17.49
N GLU A 634 -27.67 25.18 18.74
CA GLU A 634 -29.08 24.93 19.09
C GLU A 634 -30.01 25.59 18.05
N PRO A 635 -30.89 24.80 17.39
CA PRO A 635 -31.63 25.28 16.24
C PRO A 635 -32.59 26.40 16.70
N PRO A 636 -32.58 27.58 16.06
CA PRO A 636 -33.26 28.75 16.58
C PRO A 636 -34.76 28.51 16.75
N PRO A 637 -35.41 29.08 17.79
CA PRO A 637 -36.82 28.87 18.07
C PRO A 637 -37.69 29.04 16.83
N LEU A 638 -38.60 28.10 16.59
CA LEU A 638 -39.55 28.20 15.47
C LEU A 638 -40.57 29.30 15.77
N ALA A 639 -40.95 30.05 14.73
CA ALA A 639 -42.05 31.00 14.82
C ALA A 639 -43.35 30.28 15.18
N SER A 640 -43.98 30.68 16.29
CA SER A 640 -44.94 29.85 17.05
C SER A 640 -46.35 29.73 16.43
N ASN A 641 -46.48 29.75 15.10
CA ASN A 641 -47.76 29.72 14.37
C ASN A 641 -47.64 29.20 12.91
N SER A 642 -46.59 28.47 12.55
CA SER A 642 -46.48 27.89 11.20
C SER A 642 -47.42 26.69 11.00
N GLU A 643 -48.12 26.65 9.86
CA GLU A 643 -48.80 25.47 9.35
C GLU A 643 -47.80 24.31 9.15
N ARG A 644 -48.12 23.12 9.67
CA ARG A 644 -47.25 21.95 9.50
C ARG A 644 -47.39 21.34 8.10
N LEU A 645 -46.28 20.89 7.55
CA LEU A 645 -46.23 20.19 6.26
C LEU A 645 -46.73 18.74 6.38
N PRO A 646 -47.19 18.11 5.28
CA PRO A 646 -47.44 16.67 5.24
C PRO A 646 -46.17 15.89 5.62
N GLY A 647 -46.32 14.79 6.36
CA GLY A 647 -45.20 14.01 6.89
C GLY A 647 -44.25 13.47 5.82
N ILE A 648 -42.98 13.39 6.17
CA ILE A 648 -41.91 12.79 5.35
C ILE A 648 -41.24 11.64 6.10
N ILE A 649 -40.35 10.92 5.42
CA ILE A 649 -39.54 9.86 6.00
C ILE A 649 -38.20 10.46 6.48
N PHE A 650 -37.78 10.15 7.70
CA PHE A 650 -36.46 10.51 8.21
C PHE A 650 -35.64 9.24 8.48
N ILE A 651 -34.38 9.20 8.04
CA ILE A 651 -33.43 8.14 8.44
C ILE A 651 -32.51 8.69 9.54
N LEU A 652 -32.80 8.32 10.78
CA LEU A 652 -32.02 8.64 11.97
C LEU A 652 -30.93 7.57 12.15
N SER A 653 -29.68 8.01 12.31
CA SER A 653 -28.52 7.12 12.51
C SER A 653 -27.33 7.92 13.04
N SER A 654 -26.41 7.28 13.75
CA SER A 654 -25.08 7.86 14.00
C SER A 654 -24.22 7.85 12.72
N PRO A 655 -23.20 8.71 12.59
CA PRO A 655 -22.23 8.64 11.51
C PRO A 655 -21.62 7.24 11.34
N ARG A 656 -21.29 6.85 10.10
CA ARG A 656 -20.72 5.52 9.72
C ARG A 656 -21.61 4.28 9.99
N SER A 657 -22.84 4.44 10.48
CA SER A 657 -23.83 3.35 10.67
C SER A 657 -24.46 2.81 9.37
N GLY A 658 -23.94 3.18 8.20
CA GLY A 658 -24.33 2.58 6.91
C GLY A 658 -25.62 3.13 6.28
N SER A 659 -26.12 4.28 6.75
CA SER A 659 -27.38 4.89 6.26
C SER A 659 -27.36 5.35 4.80
N THR A 660 -26.19 5.42 4.14
CA THR A 660 -26.12 5.53 2.68
C THR A 660 -26.64 4.28 1.97
N LEU A 661 -26.33 3.07 2.44
CA LEU A 661 -26.85 1.83 1.83
C LEU A 661 -28.38 1.79 1.90
N LEU A 662 -28.96 2.10 3.07
CA LEU A 662 -30.42 2.14 3.25
C LEU A 662 -31.09 3.22 2.40
N ARG A 663 -30.48 4.41 2.25
CA ARG A 663 -30.95 5.44 1.31
C ARG A 663 -31.01 4.89 -0.12
N VAL A 664 -29.93 4.25 -0.58
CA VAL A 664 -29.79 3.76 -1.96
C VAL A 664 -30.71 2.57 -2.25
N MET A 665 -30.98 1.73 -1.23
CA MET A 665 -32.03 0.72 -1.29
C MET A 665 -33.40 1.38 -1.51
N LEU A 666 -33.80 2.31 -0.63
CA LEU A 666 -35.08 3.03 -0.72
C LEU A 666 -35.24 3.86 -2.01
N ALA A 667 -34.15 4.39 -2.57
CA ALA A 667 -34.14 5.06 -3.87
C ALA A 667 -34.52 4.15 -5.05
N GLY A 668 -34.55 2.83 -4.85
CA GLY A 668 -35.04 1.86 -5.85
C GLY A 668 -36.56 1.73 -5.90
N HIS A 669 -37.31 2.22 -4.90
CA HIS A 669 -38.76 2.07 -4.87
C HIS A 669 -39.47 3.25 -5.54
N SER A 670 -40.31 2.98 -6.55
CA SER A 670 -40.88 4.02 -7.43
C SER A 670 -41.71 5.10 -6.72
N SER A 671 -42.42 4.77 -5.63
CA SER A 671 -43.17 5.73 -4.81
C SER A 671 -42.33 6.48 -3.76
N VAL A 672 -41.00 6.35 -3.77
CA VAL A 672 -40.09 6.99 -2.81
C VAL A 672 -39.04 7.81 -3.55
N PHE A 673 -38.70 8.98 -3.00
CA PHE A 673 -37.59 9.80 -3.46
C PHE A 673 -36.60 9.99 -2.29
N SER A 674 -35.42 9.40 -2.43
CA SER A 674 -34.44 9.27 -1.36
C SER A 674 -33.11 9.95 -1.74
N PRO A 675 -33.05 11.29 -1.74
CA PRO A 675 -31.88 12.06 -2.15
C PRO A 675 -30.70 11.90 -1.17
N PRO A 676 -29.47 12.27 -1.59
CA PRO A 676 -28.36 12.48 -0.67
C PRO A 676 -28.67 13.52 0.41
N GLU A 677 -27.77 13.62 1.38
CA GLU A 677 -27.90 14.38 2.62
C GLU A 677 -28.36 15.85 2.40
N LEU A 678 -29.61 16.17 2.75
CA LEU A 678 -30.20 17.49 2.48
C LEU A 678 -29.65 18.58 3.41
N HIS A 679 -29.35 18.24 4.67
CA HIS A 679 -28.92 19.17 5.73
C HIS A 679 -29.78 20.45 5.76
N LEU A 680 -31.09 20.29 5.89
CA LEU A 680 -32.08 21.37 5.92
C LEU A 680 -32.61 21.61 7.35
N LEU A 681 -32.94 20.53 8.07
CA LEU A 681 -33.72 20.55 9.31
C LEU A 681 -33.21 21.50 10.42
N PRO A 682 -31.90 21.70 10.66
CA PRO A 682 -31.42 22.53 11.78
C PRO A 682 -31.78 24.02 11.69
N PHE A 683 -32.04 24.55 10.49
CA PHE A 683 -32.12 25.99 10.23
C PHE A 683 -33.57 26.49 10.16
N ASN A 684 -33.83 27.78 10.40
CA ASN A 684 -35.12 28.43 10.10
C ASN A 684 -35.22 28.80 8.61
N THR A 685 -34.14 29.27 7.99
CA THR A 685 -34.15 29.75 6.59
C THR A 685 -32.94 29.32 5.76
N MET A 686 -33.04 29.46 4.44
CA MET A 686 -31.96 29.20 3.50
C MET A 686 -30.76 30.14 3.68
N LYS A 687 -30.96 31.41 4.04
CA LYS A 687 -29.83 32.30 4.33
C LYS A 687 -29.08 31.89 5.61
N GLU A 688 -29.80 31.43 6.63
CA GLU A 688 -29.16 30.88 7.85
C GLU A 688 -28.37 29.60 7.52
N ARG A 689 -28.95 28.70 6.71
CA ARG A 689 -28.27 27.50 6.18
C ARG A 689 -27.02 27.89 5.40
N GLN A 690 -27.10 28.89 4.51
CA GLN A 690 -25.98 29.41 3.74
C GLN A 690 -24.87 29.95 4.68
N GLU A 691 -25.24 30.83 5.62
CA GLU A 691 -24.31 31.44 6.59
C GLU A 691 -23.58 30.41 7.45
N GLN A 692 -24.24 29.31 7.84
CA GLN A 692 -23.65 28.26 8.69
C GLN A 692 -22.94 27.14 7.89
N LEU A 693 -23.34 26.83 6.64
CA LEU A 693 -22.73 25.75 5.85
C LEU A 693 -21.65 26.23 4.85
N ASN A 694 -21.47 27.53 4.65
CA ASN A 694 -20.64 28.17 3.59
C ASN A 694 -19.14 27.76 3.49
N ALA A 695 -18.66 26.90 4.39
CA ALA A 695 -17.29 26.36 4.39
C ALA A 695 -17.23 24.83 4.31
N SER A 696 -18.32 24.15 3.94
CA SER A 696 -18.45 22.69 4.03
C SER A 696 -19.15 22.04 2.83
N TYR A 697 -18.68 20.86 2.43
CA TYR A 697 -19.29 20.03 1.37
C TYR A 697 -20.65 19.40 1.78
N LEU A 698 -21.16 19.71 2.97
CA LEU A 698 -22.47 19.28 3.48
C LEU A 698 -23.66 19.80 2.65
N GLY A 699 -23.45 20.83 1.81
CA GLY A 699 -24.52 21.47 1.04
C GLY A 699 -25.03 20.69 -0.17
N GLU A 700 -24.20 19.82 -0.77
CA GLU A 700 -24.39 19.26 -2.12
C GLU A 700 -25.63 18.37 -2.30
N GLY A 701 -26.12 17.71 -1.24
CA GLY A 701 -27.26 16.78 -1.38
C GLY A 701 -28.56 17.47 -1.79
N LEU A 702 -28.77 18.73 -1.38
CA LEU A 702 -29.87 19.56 -1.87
C LEU A 702 -29.71 19.88 -3.37
N GLN A 703 -28.48 20.17 -3.82
CA GLN A 703 -28.18 20.46 -5.23
C GLN A 703 -28.45 19.24 -6.11
N LYS A 704 -28.02 18.04 -5.68
CA LYS A 704 -28.35 16.76 -6.34
C LYS A 704 -29.84 16.47 -6.35
N ALA A 705 -30.55 16.72 -5.25
CA ALA A 705 -32.00 16.56 -5.21
C ALA A 705 -32.70 17.44 -6.26
N LEU A 706 -32.33 18.72 -6.35
CA LEU A 706 -32.90 19.63 -7.35
C LEU A 706 -32.49 19.28 -8.79
N MET A 707 -31.30 18.70 -9.01
CA MET A 707 -30.89 18.19 -10.32
C MET A 707 -31.80 17.05 -10.82
N GLU A 708 -32.12 16.04 -9.99
CA GLU A 708 -33.09 14.99 -10.40
C GLU A 708 -34.50 15.59 -10.57
N ILE A 709 -34.99 16.29 -9.55
CA ILE A 709 -36.40 16.75 -9.48
C ILE A 709 -36.77 17.63 -10.68
N GLN A 710 -35.87 18.52 -11.10
CA GLN A 710 -36.14 19.50 -12.15
C GLN A 710 -35.35 19.23 -13.46
N ASN A 711 -34.63 18.10 -13.55
CA ASN A 711 -33.75 17.74 -14.67
C ASN A 711 -32.77 18.88 -15.04
N LEU A 712 -32.08 19.41 -14.03
CA LEU A 712 -31.14 20.53 -14.14
C LEU A 712 -29.69 20.06 -14.16
N ASP A 713 -28.82 20.81 -14.85
CA ASP A 713 -27.38 20.70 -14.64
C ASP A 713 -26.94 21.32 -13.30
N ALA A 714 -25.69 21.07 -12.91
CA ALA A 714 -25.12 21.51 -11.64
C ALA A 714 -25.15 23.04 -11.46
N THR A 715 -24.96 23.80 -12.54
CA THR A 715 -24.94 25.27 -12.56
C THR A 715 -26.35 25.83 -12.39
N ALA A 716 -27.32 25.28 -13.13
CA ALA A 716 -28.72 25.66 -13.00
C ALA A 716 -29.28 25.33 -11.60
N SER A 717 -28.95 24.15 -11.06
CA SER A 717 -29.32 23.78 -9.69
C SER A 717 -28.66 24.69 -8.62
N GLN A 718 -27.39 25.06 -8.80
CA GLN A 718 -26.72 26.00 -7.90
C GLN A 718 -27.32 27.41 -7.96
N THR A 719 -27.73 27.86 -9.16
CA THR A 719 -28.40 29.16 -9.37
C THR A 719 -29.74 29.18 -8.64
N LEU A 720 -30.52 28.10 -8.77
CA LEU A 720 -31.80 27.93 -8.07
C LEU A 720 -31.64 27.94 -6.54
N ILE A 721 -30.57 27.36 -5.98
CA ILE A 721 -30.25 27.47 -4.55
C ILE A 721 -29.92 28.92 -4.16
N GLN A 722 -29.12 29.63 -4.95
CA GLN A 722 -28.78 31.05 -4.71
C GLN A 722 -30.02 31.97 -4.77
N ASP A 723 -30.99 31.65 -5.62
CA ASP A 723 -32.29 32.34 -5.66
C ASP A 723 -33.09 32.11 -4.36
N MET A 724 -33.08 30.90 -3.78
CA MET A 724 -33.73 30.62 -2.50
C MET A 724 -33.04 31.29 -1.31
N GLU A 725 -31.71 31.38 -1.35
CA GLU A 725 -30.88 32.04 -0.34
C GLU A 725 -31.06 33.56 -0.38
N SER A 726 -31.11 34.16 -1.58
CA SER A 726 -31.33 35.60 -1.76
C SER A 726 -32.77 36.03 -1.43
N GLN A 727 -33.76 35.20 -1.74
CA GLN A 727 -35.15 35.37 -1.28
C GLN A 727 -35.34 35.01 0.20
N ASN A 728 -34.32 34.42 0.84
CA ASN A 728 -34.32 33.95 2.22
C ASN A 728 -35.53 33.06 2.56
N LEU A 729 -35.83 32.09 1.69
CA LEU A 729 -36.97 31.17 1.90
C LEU A 729 -36.80 30.41 3.23
N SER A 730 -37.92 30.16 3.92
CA SER A 730 -37.89 29.30 5.10
C SER A 730 -37.60 27.86 4.71
N ILE A 731 -36.99 27.10 5.62
CA ILE A 731 -36.75 25.66 5.40
C ILE A 731 -38.07 24.91 5.17
N GLN A 732 -39.18 25.38 5.75
CA GLN A 732 -40.52 24.85 5.50
C GLN A 732 -40.97 25.09 4.03
N GLN A 733 -40.66 26.24 3.44
CA GLN A 733 -40.96 26.49 2.01
C GLN A 733 -40.12 25.60 1.09
N VAL A 734 -38.86 25.34 1.44
CA VAL A 734 -37.99 24.44 0.66
C VAL A 734 -38.46 22.99 0.74
N TYR A 735 -38.77 22.46 1.93
CA TYR A 735 -39.34 21.11 2.06
C TYR A 735 -40.69 21.00 1.34
N ARG A 736 -41.57 22.00 1.45
CA ARG A 736 -42.85 22.05 0.71
C ARG A 736 -42.63 21.94 -0.79
N MET A 737 -41.74 22.77 -1.35
CA MET A 737 -41.41 22.73 -2.77
C MET A 737 -40.80 21.37 -3.19
N LEU A 738 -39.92 20.77 -2.38
CA LEU A 738 -39.39 19.43 -2.65
C LEU A 738 -40.53 18.39 -2.70
N GLN A 739 -41.46 18.41 -1.75
CA GLN A 739 -42.63 17.52 -1.69
C GLN A 739 -43.60 17.73 -2.86
N GLU A 740 -43.87 18.98 -3.23
CA GLU A 740 -44.78 19.33 -4.33
C GLU A 740 -44.25 18.86 -5.70
N ASN A 741 -42.94 18.98 -5.96
CA ASN A 741 -42.37 18.59 -7.25
C ASN A 741 -42.11 17.08 -7.41
N ILE A 742 -42.02 16.31 -6.30
CA ILE A 742 -41.88 14.84 -6.37
C ILE A 742 -43.22 14.09 -6.32
N ALA A 743 -44.32 14.78 -6.04
CA ALA A 743 -45.62 14.17 -5.80
C ALA A 743 -46.04 13.24 -6.97
N PRO A 744 -46.50 12.00 -6.70
CA PRO A 744 -46.92 11.47 -5.40
C PRO A 744 -45.82 10.72 -4.60
N ARG A 745 -44.53 10.85 -4.92
CA ARG A 745 -43.45 10.16 -4.18
C ARG A 745 -43.30 10.70 -2.74
N LEU A 746 -42.95 9.82 -1.79
CA LEU A 746 -42.57 10.19 -0.42
C LEU A 746 -41.12 10.68 -0.37
N LEU A 747 -40.87 11.84 0.23
CA LEU A 747 -39.52 12.36 0.49
C LEU A 747 -38.84 11.58 1.64
N VAL A 748 -37.56 11.28 1.48
CA VAL A 748 -36.67 10.82 2.57
C VAL A 748 -35.59 11.88 2.86
N ASP A 749 -35.46 12.32 4.11
CA ASP A 749 -34.26 13.03 4.57
C ASP A 749 -33.37 12.08 5.39
N LYS A 750 -32.18 11.81 4.88
CA LYS A 750 -31.13 11.02 5.54
C LYS A 750 -29.94 11.92 5.80
N SER A 751 -29.83 12.43 7.01
CA SER A 751 -28.76 13.35 7.44
C SER A 751 -28.25 12.96 8.84
N PRO A 752 -27.23 12.08 8.97
CA PRO A 752 -26.85 11.46 10.26
C PRO A 752 -26.37 12.44 11.33
N SER A 753 -25.98 13.66 10.96
CA SER A 753 -25.68 14.73 11.91
C SER A 753 -26.90 15.14 12.77
N TYR A 754 -28.13 14.89 12.32
CA TYR A 754 -29.34 15.21 13.09
C TYR A 754 -29.38 14.43 14.42
N GLY A 755 -28.83 13.22 14.48
CA GLY A 755 -28.74 12.44 15.71
C GLY A 755 -27.89 13.11 16.80
N MET A 756 -26.98 14.03 16.44
CA MET A 756 -26.09 14.69 17.40
C MET A 756 -26.78 15.79 18.23
N ASN A 757 -27.95 16.27 17.81
CA ASN A 757 -28.69 17.33 18.51
C ASN A 757 -30.18 16.96 18.65
N ARG A 758 -30.62 16.66 19.88
CA ARG A 758 -31.99 16.26 20.20
C ARG A 758 -33.02 17.31 19.76
N THR A 759 -32.74 18.59 19.90
CA THR A 759 -33.61 19.70 19.50
C THR A 759 -33.80 19.76 17.98
N VAL A 760 -32.84 19.28 17.18
CA VAL A 760 -33.00 19.10 15.72
C VAL A 760 -33.96 17.95 15.39
N LEU A 761 -34.03 16.90 16.21
CA LEU A 761 -35.01 15.83 16.04
C LEU A 761 -36.42 16.30 16.42
N GLU A 762 -36.57 16.97 17.57
CA GLU A 762 -37.86 17.52 18.04
C GLU A 762 -38.44 18.56 17.06
N ARG A 763 -37.57 19.28 16.36
CA ARG A 763 -37.89 20.21 15.27
C ARG A 763 -38.53 19.54 14.03
N ALA A 764 -38.36 18.25 13.82
CA ALA A 764 -39.08 17.52 12.77
C ALA A 764 -40.59 17.47 13.06
N GLU A 765 -41.00 17.14 14.29
CA GLU A 765 -42.42 17.19 14.68
C GLU A 765 -42.96 18.63 14.76
N ALA A 766 -42.11 19.65 14.88
CA ALA A 766 -42.54 21.05 14.81
C ALA A 766 -42.87 21.50 13.38
N ILE A 767 -42.12 21.01 12.37
CA ILE A 767 -42.31 21.35 10.95
C ILE A 767 -43.35 20.46 10.26
N PHE A 768 -43.39 19.17 10.60
CA PHE A 768 -44.18 18.17 9.88
C PHE A 768 -45.28 17.56 10.75
N ALA A 769 -46.38 17.15 10.10
CA ALA A 769 -47.44 16.35 10.71
C ALA A 769 -47.33 14.90 10.23
N ASN A 770 -47.29 13.95 11.18
CA ASN A 770 -47.32 12.50 10.91
C ASN A 770 -46.12 11.91 10.13
N SER A 771 -44.93 12.54 10.21
CA SER A 771 -43.67 11.98 9.67
C SER A 771 -43.35 10.58 10.21
N LYS A 772 -42.60 9.78 9.45
CA LYS A 772 -42.18 8.41 9.77
C LYS A 772 -40.68 8.36 10.00
N TYR A 773 -40.24 7.79 11.13
CA TYR A 773 -38.83 7.78 11.53
C TYR A 773 -38.23 6.37 11.43
N ILE A 774 -37.22 6.20 10.57
CA ILE A 774 -36.46 4.96 10.45
C ILE A 774 -35.17 5.12 11.26
N TYR A 775 -35.05 4.39 12.37
CA TYR A 775 -33.84 4.39 13.20
C TYR A 775 -32.91 3.28 12.73
N LEU A 776 -31.93 3.63 11.90
CA LEU A 776 -30.85 2.70 11.52
C LEU A 776 -29.70 2.81 12.52
N VAL A 777 -29.45 1.72 13.23
CA VAL A 777 -28.35 1.60 14.19
C VAL A 777 -27.39 0.50 13.77
N ARG A 778 -26.13 0.61 14.20
CA ARG A 778 -25.02 -0.31 13.90
C ARG A 778 -24.19 -0.55 15.16
N HIS A 779 -23.66 -1.75 15.31
CA HIS A 779 -22.90 -2.17 16.50
C HIS A 779 -21.70 -1.22 16.78
N PRO A 780 -21.46 -0.79 18.04
CA PRO A 780 -20.49 0.25 18.39
C PRO A 780 -19.09 -0.02 17.85
N TYR A 781 -18.55 -1.23 18.03
CA TYR A 781 -17.21 -1.59 17.52
C TYR A 781 -17.07 -1.37 16.00
N SER A 782 -18.09 -1.75 15.22
CA SER A 782 -18.13 -1.55 13.76
C SER A 782 -18.17 -0.07 13.38
N VAL A 783 -18.84 0.77 14.18
CA VAL A 783 -18.87 2.22 13.95
C VAL A 783 -17.53 2.84 14.35
N ILE A 784 -17.02 2.55 15.54
CA ILE A 784 -15.78 3.11 16.08
C ILE A 784 -14.58 2.79 15.18
N GLU A 785 -14.39 1.54 14.76
CA GLU A 785 -13.31 1.16 13.85
C GLU A 785 -13.47 1.82 12.47
N SER A 786 -14.69 1.88 11.94
CA SER A 786 -15.00 2.57 10.68
C SER A 786 -14.84 4.09 10.76
N PHE A 787 -14.96 4.67 11.96
CA PHE A 787 -14.78 6.09 12.22
C PHE A 787 -13.27 6.42 12.30
N VAL A 788 -12.52 5.69 13.12
CA VAL A 788 -11.07 5.92 13.33
C VAL A 788 -10.24 5.57 12.08
N ARG A 789 -10.50 4.42 11.43
CA ARG A 789 -9.81 4.05 10.16
C ARG A 789 -9.97 5.12 9.08
N MET A 790 -11.13 5.79 9.06
CA MET A 790 -11.44 6.84 8.10
C MET A 790 -11.07 8.26 8.60
N ARG A 791 -10.42 8.36 9.77
CA ARG A 791 -10.05 9.62 10.46
C ARG A 791 -11.21 10.61 10.60
N MET A 792 -12.43 10.10 10.79
CA MET A 792 -13.68 10.88 10.85
C MET A 792 -13.68 11.98 11.92
N GLN A 793 -12.92 11.80 13.00
CA GLN A 793 -12.69 12.84 14.00
C GLN A 793 -12.17 14.14 13.37
N LYS A 794 -11.26 14.04 12.39
CA LYS A 794 -10.69 15.19 11.68
C LYS A 794 -11.65 15.80 10.66
N LEU A 795 -12.53 14.98 10.07
CA LEU A 795 -13.59 15.45 9.15
C LEU A 795 -14.71 16.20 9.90
N LEU A 796 -14.94 15.86 11.17
CA LEU A 796 -15.93 16.50 12.05
C LEU A 796 -15.32 17.64 12.91
N GLY A 797 -14.06 18.01 12.70
CA GLY A 797 -13.42 19.17 13.34
C GLY A 797 -12.95 18.96 14.80
N PHE A 798 -12.90 17.71 15.26
CA PHE A 798 -12.29 17.32 16.54
C PHE A 798 -10.76 17.30 16.43
N GLY A 799 -10.09 17.58 17.55
CA GLY A 799 -8.67 17.92 17.60
C GLY A 799 -7.74 16.74 17.90
N ASN A 800 -6.90 16.93 18.92
CA ASN A 800 -5.79 16.03 19.29
C ASN A 800 -6.13 15.05 20.42
N GLU A 801 -7.41 14.73 20.58
CA GLU A 801 -7.93 13.79 21.58
C GLU A 801 -7.86 12.35 21.04
N ASP A 802 -8.06 11.33 21.89
CA ASP A 802 -8.06 9.93 21.44
C ASP A 802 -9.18 9.72 20.38
N PRO A 803 -8.83 9.34 19.14
CA PRO A 803 -9.82 9.18 18.09
C PRO A 803 -10.81 8.06 18.38
N TYR A 804 -10.43 7.04 19.16
CA TYR A 804 -11.35 5.98 19.60
C TYR A 804 -12.35 6.51 20.63
N GLN A 805 -11.91 7.34 21.58
CA GLN A 805 -12.77 7.98 22.56
C GLN A 805 -13.78 8.94 21.90
N ILE A 806 -13.34 9.78 20.95
CA ILE A 806 -14.24 10.64 20.16
C ILE A 806 -15.28 9.80 19.39
N ALA A 807 -14.83 8.72 18.73
CA ALA A 807 -15.70 7.85 17.95
C ALA A 807 -16.79 7.18 18.83
N GLU A 808 -16.41 6.76 20.03
CA GLU A 808 -17.34 6.20 21.02
C GLU A 808 -18.34 7.26 21.51
N GLN A 809 -17.86 8.45 21.90
CA GLN A 809 -18.72 9.57 22.35
C GLN A 809 -19.71 10.01 21.27
N VAL A 810 -19.28 10.06 20.00
CA VAL A 810 -20.16 10.34 18.85
C VAL A 810 -21.23 9.26 18.69
N TRP A 811 -20.89 7.98 18.87
CA TRP A 811 -21.87 6.88 18.81
C TRP A 811 -22.85 6.94 20.01
N VAL A 812 -22.35 7.12 21.23
CA VAL A 812 -23.12 7.29 22.47
C VAL A 812 -24.14 8.42 22.32
N LYS A 813 -23.66 9.64 22.07
CA LYS A 813 -24.51 10.83 22.05
C LYS A 813 -25.52 10.81 20.90
N SER A 814 -25.16 10.26 19.75
CA SER A 814 -26.10 10.07 18.62
C SER A 814 -27.27 9.18 19.02
N ASN A 815 -26.98 7.98 19.54
CA ASN A 815 -27.99 6.97 19.80
C ASN A 815 -28.83 7.32 21.04
N GLN A 816 -28.24 7.95 22.07
CA GLN A 816 -29.00 8.46 23.22
C GLN A 816 -30.03 9.51 22.80
N ASN A 817 -29.62 10.55 22.06
CA ASN A 817 -30.54 11.61 21.60
C ASN A 817 -31.69 11.05 20.74
N ILE A 818 -31.41 10.02 19.91
CA ILE A 818 -32.44 9.36 19.09
C ILE A 818 -33.40 8.55 19.97
N LEU A 819 -32.89 7.71 20.89
CA LEU A 819 -33.72 6.94 21.83
C LEU A 819 -34.61 7.86 22.69
N ASP A 820 -34.04 8.94 23.22
CA ASP A 820 -34.72 10.02 23.95
C ASP A 820 -35.89 10.61 23.15
N PHE A 821 -35.66 10.96 21.89
CA PHE A 821 -36.66 11.53 20.99
C PHE A 821 -37.77 10.53 20.66
N LEU A 822 -37.41 9.29 20.29
CA LEU A 822 -38.36 8.24 19.93
C LEU A 822 -39.24 7.82 21.11
N THR A 823 -38.76 7.96 22.35
CA THR A 823 -39.56 7.72 23.57
C THR A 823 -40.76 8.66 23.69
N GLY A 824 -40.73 9.83 23.03
CA GLY A 824 -41.85 10.76 22.95
C GLY A 824 -42.87 10.49 21.83
N LEU A 825 -42.67 9.45 21.01
CA LEU A 825 -43.50 9.15 19.84
C LEU A 825 -44.34 7.88 20.01
N GLU A 826 -45.48 7.84 19.33
CA GLU A 826 -46.30 6.63 19.20
C GLU A 826 -45.54 5.55 18.41
N SER A 827 -45.69 4.27 18.78
CA SER A 827 -44.94 3.16 18.16
C SER A 827 -45.23 2.95 16.67
N GLU A 828 -46.33 3.48 16.14
CA GLU A 828 -46.65 3.47 14.71
C GLU A 828 -45.88 4.53 13.90
N ARG A 829 -45.21 5.48 14.57
CA ARG A 829 -44.48 6.60 13.97
C ARG A 829 -43.00 6.29 13.69
N TYR A 830 -42.44 5.22 14.26
CA TYR A 830 -41.03 4.86 14.04
C TYR A 830 -40.79 3.35 13.86
N HIS A 831 -39.67 3.00 13.23
CA HIS A 831 -39.23 1.62 13.00
C HIS A 831 -37.71 1.51 13.18
N GLN A 832 -37.23 0.56 13.99
CA GLN A 832 -35.81 0.37 14.26
C GLN A 832 -35.22 -0.75 13.40
N ILE A 833 -34.13 -0.45 12.70
CA ILE A 833 -33.36 -1.37 11.86
C ILE A 833 -31.97 -1.54 12.44
N HIS A 834 -31.56 -2.79 12.69
CA HIS A 834 -30.14 -3.13 12.91
C HIS A 834 -29.48 -3.28 11.54
N TYR A 835 -28.42 -2.52 11.28
CA TYR A 835 -27.64 -2.60 10.04
C TYR A 835 -27.14 -4.02 9.76
N GLU A 836 -26.79 -4.75 10.81
CA GLU A 836 -26.35 -6.15 10.75
C GLU A 836 -27.46 -7.09 10.24
N LYS A 837 -28.73 -6.79 10.54
CA LYS A 837 -29.88 -7.51 9.95
C LYS A 837 -30.15 -7.03 8.53
N LEU A 838 -30.02 -5.73 8.26
CA LEU A 838 -30.25 -5.13 6.93
C LEU A 838 -29.32 -5.74 5.86
N VAL A 839 -28.04 -6.01 6.16
CA VAL A 839 -27.13 -6.62 5.18
C VAL A 839 -27.23 -8.15 5.12
N LYS A 840 -27.75 -8.80 6.18
CA LYS A 840 -27.80 -10.27 6.29
C LYS A 840 -29.14 -10.88 5.85
N GLU A 841 -30.25 -10.19 6.09
CA GLU A 841 -31.61 -10.57 5.69
C GLU A 841 -32.34 -9.40 4.97
N PRO A 842 -31.75 -8.78 3.91
CA PRO A 842 -32.24 -7.52 3.34
C PRO A 842 -33.71 -7.56 2.90
N GLU A 843 -34.14 -8.62 2.22
CA GLU A 843 -35.52 -8.79 1.73
C GLU A 843 -36.55 -8.74 2.86
N LYS A 844 -36.28 -9.42 3.97
CA LYS A 844 -37.13 -9.47 5.16
C LYS A 844 -37.21 -8.13 5.88
N VAL A 845 -36.06 -7.46 6.05
CA VAL A 845 -35.99 -6.13 6.68
C VAL A 845 -36.66 -5.07 5.82
N LEU A 846 -36.46 -5.11 4.50
CA LEU A 846 -37.04 -4.15 3.57
C LEU A 846 -38.54 -4.39 3.34
N SER A 847 -39.03 -5.64 3.41
CA SER A 847 -40.46 -5.95 3.45
C SER A 847 -41.13 -5.35 4.69
N GLN A 848 -40.56 -5.58 5.88
CA GLN A 848 -41.07 -5.02 7.14
C GLN A 848 -41.03 -3.48 7.16
N LEU A 849 -40.07 -2.87 6.45
CA LEU A 849 -40.01 -1.42 6.25
C LEU A 849 -41.09 -0.93 5.28
N CYS A 850 -41.34 -1.64 4.18
CA CYS A 850 -42.44 -1.35 3.25
C CYS A 850 -43.80 -1.38 3.97
N ASP A 851 -44.07 -2.42 4.78
CA ASP A 851 -45.27 -2.54 5.62
C ASP A 851 -45.44 -1.29 6.53
N PHE A 852 -44.37 -0.91 7.25
CA PHE A 852 -44.37 0.26 8.14
C PHE A 852 -44.61 1.59 7.41
N LEU A 853 -44.10 1.72 6.18
CA LEU A 853 -44.26 2.88 5.32
C LEU A 853 -45.60 2.88 4.54
N ASN A 854 -46.35 1.78 4.56
CA ASN A 854 -47.58 1.56 3.78
C ASN A 854 -47.35 1.67 2.26
N ILE A 855 -46.27 1.04 1.79
CA ILE A 855 -45.93 0.89 0.36
C ILE A 855 -45.72 -0.60 0.04
N ASP A 856 -45.89 -0.99 -1.22
CA ASP A 856 -45.62 -2.37 -1.66
C ASP A 856 -44.11 -2.69 -1.60
N PHE A 857 -43.77 -3.98 -1.56
CA PHE A 857 -42.37 -4.41 -1.72
C PHE A 857 -41.97 -4.46 -3.20
N GLN A 858 -40.84 -3.85 -3.56
CA GLN A 858 -40.30 -3.83 -4.93
C GLN A 858 -38.89 -4.47 -4.94
N PRO A 859 -38.61 -5.49 -5.78
CA PRO A 859 -37.30 -6.15 -5.85
C PRO A 859 -36.11 -5.21 -6.09
N GLU A 860 -36.35 -4.06 -6.71
CA GLU A 860 -35.39 -2.99 -6.96
C GLU A 860 -34.77 -2.42 -5.67
N LEU A 861 -35.44 -2.58 -4.52
CA LEU A 861 -34.89 -2.30 -3.19
C LEU A 861 -33.63 -3.13 -2.87
N LEU A 862 -33.53 -4.35 -3.43
CA LEU A 862 -32.41 -5.28 -3.23
C LEU A 862 -31.24 -5.06 -4.21
N GLN A 863 -31.37 -4.10 -5.14
CA GLN A 863 -30.40 -3.81 -6.20
C GLN A 863 -29.69 -2.46 -6.02
N PRO A 864 -29.17 -2.08 -4.83
CA PRO A 864 -28.69 -0.71 -4.57
C PRO A 864 -27.48 -0.28 -5.43
N TYR A 865 -26.81 -1.20 -6.13
CA TYR A 865 -25.70 -0.89 -7.04
C TYR A 865 -26.12 -0.80 -8.52
N GLN A 866 -27.42 -0.86 -8.82
CA GLN A 866 -27.95 -0.79 -10.19
C GLN A 866 -28.72 0.51 -10.47
N GLY A 867 -28.40 1.15 -11.60
CA GLY A 867 -28.98 2.40 -12.07
C GLY A 867 -28.35 3.64 -11.41
N ASP A 868 -28.59 4.82 -11.99
CA ASP A 868 -28.24 6.08 -11.33
C ASP A 868 -29.21 6.31 -10.17
N ARG A 869 -28.71 6.12 -8.94
CA ARG A 869 -29.44 6.33 -7.70
C ARG A 869 -28.92 7.55 -6.94
N MET A 870 -28.34 8.54 -7.62
CA MET A 870 -27.61 9.67 -7.03
C MET A 870 -26.51 9.20 -6.06
N THR A 871 -25.64 8.29 -6.51
CA THR A 871 -24.51 7.77 -5.71
C THR A 871 -23.24 8.61 -5.85
N GLU A 872 -23.07 9.30 -6.97
CA GLU A 872 -21.98 10.25 -7.22
C GLU A 872 -22.38 11.67 -6.80
N GLY A 873 -21.44 12.42 -6.21
CA GLY A 873 -21.63 13.84 -5.86
C GLY A 873 -21.56 14.78 -7.07
N VAL A 874 -21.57 16.09 -6.85
CA VAL A 874 -21.71 17.07 -7.94
C VAL A 874 -20.42 17.19 -8.78
N HIS A 875 -19.28 16.88 -8.17
CA HIS A 875 -17.96 16.91 -8.79
C HIS A 875 -17.23 15.57 -8.59
N GLN A 876 -16.20 15.28 -9.40
CA GLN A 876 -15.37 14.07 -9.26
C GLN A 876 -14.61 13.98 -7.92
N THR A 877 -14.62 15.04 -7.12
CA THR A 877 -13.98 15.17 -5.80
C THR A 877 -14.97 15.09 -4.63
N SER A 878 -16.29 15.04 -4.88
CA SER A 878 -17.33 15.13 -3.85
C SER A 878 -17.38 13.89 -2.95
N LEU A 879 -17.01 14.06 -1.67
CA LEU A 879 -16.96 12.98 -0.67
C LEU A 879 -18.26 12.91 0.17
N SER A 880 -19.05 11.85 0.00
CA SER A 880 -20.10 11.53 0.98
C SER A 880 -19.47 11.04 2.29
N ILE A 881 -19.80 11.74 3.39
CA ILE A 881 -19.35 11.45 4.76
C ILE A 881 -19.62 10.00 5.18
N ASN A 882 -20.68 9.40 4.63
CA ASN A 882 -21.23 8.16 5.16
C ASN A 882 -20.69 6.88 4.53
N ASP A 883 -20.29 6.87 3.25
CA ASP A 883 -19.43 5.81 2.70
C ASP A 883 -18.69 6.19 1.38
N PRO A 884 -17.37 6.46 1.41
CA PRO A 884 -16.59 6.74 0.20
C PRO A 884 -16.19 5.48 -0.57
N ASN A 885 -16.43 4.27 -0.03
CA ASN A 885 -16.16 3.02 -0.73
C ASN A 885 -17.40 2.45 -1.43
N PHE A 886 -18.55 3.13 -1.39
CA PHE A 886 -19.83 2.58 -1.87
C PHE A 886 -19.77 2.06 -3.33
N LEU A 887 -19.08 2.79 -4.22
CA LEU A 887 -18.92 2.44 -5.64
C LEU A 887 -17.88 1.32 -5.89
N GLN A 888 -17.21 0.79 -4.86
CA GLN A 888 -16.29 -0.34 -4.94
C GLN A 888 -17.02 -1.69 -4.75
N HIS A 889 -18.32 -1.66 -4.47
CA HIS A 889 -19.16 -2.84 -4.24
C HIS A 889 -20.21 -2.98 -5.36
N ASN A 890 -20.45 -4.22 -5.81
CA ASN A 890 -21.47 -4.56 -6.80
C ASN A 890 -22.67 -5.33 -6.19
N THR A 891 -22.56 -5.76 -4.93
CA THR A 891 -23.53 -6.58 -4.19
C THR A 891 -23.51 -6.20 -2.71
N ILE A 892 -24.60 -6.49 -1.99
CA ILE A 892 -24.72 -6.22 -0.56
C ILE A 892 -23.78 -7.18 0.20
N ASP A 893 -22.74 -6.66 0.84
CA ASP A 893 -21.77 -7.46 1.58
C ASP A 893 -22.34 -7.91 2.94
N GLN A 894 -22.83 -9.15 2.98
CA GLN A 894 -23.38 -9.77 4.18
C GLN A 894 -22.35 -9.92 5.31
N ASN A 895 -21.05 -9.97 4.99
CA ASN A 895 -19.97 -10.12 5.99
C ASN A 895 -19.87 -8.90 6.91
N LEU A 896 -20.38 -7.73 6.49
CA LEU A 896 -20.43 -6.52 7.30
C LEU A 896 -21.38 -6.63 8.52
N ALA A 897 -22.22 -7.67 8.59
CA ALA A 897 -23.07 -7.98 9.75
C ALA A 897 -22.28 -8.52 10.95
N ASP A 898 -21.32 -9.40 10.70
CA ASP A 898 -20.54 -10.05 11.76
C ASP A 898 -19.15 -9.41 11.95
N LYS A 899 -18.74 -8.48 11.08
CA LYS A 899 -17.47 -7.72 11.16
C LYS A 899 -17.21 -7.06 12.53
N TRP A 900 -18.23 -6.73 13.31
CA TRP A 900 -18.01 -6.15 14.64
C TRP A 900 -17.34 -7.12 15.63
N LYS A 901 -17.51 -8.43 15.42
CA LYS A 901 -16.91 -9.49 16.25
C LYS A 901 -15.41 -9.64 16.00
N THR A 902 -14.93 -9.18 14.84
CA THR A 902 -13.51 -9.25 14.43
C THR A 902 -12.73 -7.95 14.65
N ILE A 903 -13.33 -7.01 15.38
CA ILE A 903 -12.71 -5.72 15.70
C ILE A 903 -12.19 -5.74 17.14
N GLN A 904 -10.90 -5.46 17.29
CA GLN A 904 -10.29 -5.16 18.58
C GLN A 904 -10.13 -3.63 18.69
N LEU A 905 -10.67 -3.06 19.77
CA LEU A 905 -10.44 -1.66 20.14
C LEU A 905 -9.27 -1.59 21.13
N PRO A 906 -8.47 -0.51 21.15
CA PRO A 906 -7.33 -0.38 22.07
C PRO A 906 -7.77 -0.28 23.55
N HIS A 907 -9.01 0.14 23.77
CA HIS A 907 -9.65 0.31 25.06
C HIS A 907 -11.00 -0.42 25.06
N SER A 908 -11.45 -0.89 26.21
CA SER A 908 -12.84 -1.35 26.38
C SER A 908 -13.80 -0.17 26.29
N LEU A 909 -15.02 -0.41 25.78
CA LEU A 909 -16.08 0.60 25.77
C LEU A 909 -16.36 1.13 27.19
N GLY A 910 -16.59 2.44 27.32
CA GLY A 910 -17.07 3.08 28.54
C GLY A 910 -18.49 2.65 28.93
N GLU A 911 -18.86 2.88 30.19
CA GLU A 911 -20.13 2.39 30.77
C GLU A 911 -21.37 2.91 30.02
N GLU A 912 -21.35 4.15 29.52
CA GLU A 912 -22.45 4.73 28.72
C GLU A 912 -22.60 4.02 27.36
N ALA A 913 -21.49 3.73 26.68
CA ALA A 913 -21.50 2.97 25.42
C ALA A 913 -21.96 1.53 25.63
N GLN A 914 -21.57 0.91 26.75
CA GLN A 914 -22.09 -0.41 27.13
C GLN A 914 -23.60 -0.36 27.44
N HIS A 915 -24.08 0.65 28.17
CA HIS A 915 -25.49 0.80 28.53
C HIS A 915 -26.38 0.94 27.29
N ILE A 916 -26.02 1.85 26.38
CA ILE A 916 -26.78 2.11 25.15
C ILE A 916 -26.75 0.90 24.22
N ALA A 917 -25.62 0.18 24.10
CA ALA A 917 -25.55 -1.05 23.32
C ALA A 917 -26.48 -2.15 23.86
N ASN A 918 -26.51 -2.34 25.19
CA ASN A 918 -27.43 -3.27 25.82
C ASN A 918 -28.90 -2.86 25.60
N GLN A 919 -29.25 -1.57 25.74
CA GLN A 919 -30.60 -1.05 25.47
C GLN A 919 -31.03 -1.29 24.00
N LEU A 920 -30.09 -1.23 23.07
CA LEU A 920 -30.31 -1.51 21.64
C LEU A 920 -30.32 -3.00 21.30
N ASN A 921 -30.14 -3.89 22.28
CA ASN A 921 -30.03 -5.34 22.09
C ASN A 921 -28.83 -5.76 21.22
N TYR A 922 -27.69 -5.08 21.38
CA TYR A 922 -26.40 -5.54 20.86
C TYR A 922 -25.66 -6.40 21.88
N GLU A 923 -25.33 -7.63 21.48
CA GLU A 923 -24.32 -8.44 22.14
C GLU A 923 -22.97 -7.73 22.03
N LEU A 924 -22.33 -7.40 23.15
CA LEU A 924 -20.99 -6.81 23.14
C LEU A 924 -19.92 -7.92 23.16
N PRO A 925 -18.75 -7.73 22.52
CA PRO A 925 -17.55 -8.53 22.77
C PRO A 925 -17.25 -8.50 24.27
N HIS A 926 -17.17 -9.68 24.87
CA HIS A 926 -17.32 -9.82 26.31
C HIS A 926 -16.09 -9.29 27.08
N THR A 927 -16.19 -8.05 27.56
CA THR A 927 -15.49 -7.61 28.77
C THR A 927 -16.08 -8.33 29.98
N ASN A 928 -15.85 -9.64 30.09
CA ASN A 928 -16.29 -10.47 31.20
C ASN A 928 -15.44 -10.24 32.47
N LYS A 929 -15.15 -8.96 32.77
CA LYS A 929 -15.31 -8.48 34.14
C LYS A 929 -16.80 -8.51 34.50
N GLN A 930 -17.35 -9.72 34.60
CA GLN A 930 -18.15 -9.95 35.78
C GLN A 930 -17.21 -9.71 36.95
N GLU A 931 -17.49 -8.66 37.72
CA GLU A 931 -17.25 -8.75 39.15
C GLU A 931 -18.18 -9.84 39.69
N TYR A 932 -17.76 -11.10 39.50
CA TYR A 932 -17.80 -12.02 40.61
C TYR A 932 -16.99 -11.34 41.71
N SER A 933 -17.69 -10.66 42.62
CA SER A 933 -17.04 -10.18 43.82
C SER A 933 -16.47 -11.41 44.53
N VAL A 934 -15.14 -11.47 44.63
CA VAL A 934 -14.44 -12.62 45.24
C VAL A 934 -14.72 -12.69 46.76
N THR A 935 -15.50 -11.74 47.28
CA THR A 935 -16.18 -11.74 48.58
C THR A 935 -17.41 -12.65 48.67
N ALA A 936 -17.87 -13.29 47.58
CA ALA A 936 -19.07 -14.13 47.55
C ALA A 936 -18.85 -15.62 47.16
N VAL A 937 -17.60 -16.07 46.97
CA VAL A 937 -17.24 -17.51 47.00
C VAL A 937 -16.26 -17.76 48.13
N THR A 938 -16.77 -17.62 49.35
CA THR A 938 -16.10 -18.10 50.56
C THR A 938 -15.95 -19.63 50.50
N GLU A 939 -14.77 -20.11 50.89
CA GLU A 939 -14.43 -21.52 51.15
C GLU A 939 -14.28 -22.45 49.92
N GLN A 940 -13.01 -22.64 49.54
CA GLN A 940 -12.47 -23.88 48.93
C GLN A 940 -13.08 -24.39 47.60
N VAL A 941 -12.88 -23.65 46.51
CA VAL A 941 -12.72 -24.29 45.20
C VAL A 941 -11.35 -24.99 45.19
N ILE A 942 -11.32 -26.28 45.55
CA ILE A 942 -10.07 -27.06 45.65
C ILE A 942 -9.52 -27.34 44.26
N ARG A 943 -8.59 -26.49 43.78
CA ARG A 943 -7.66 -26.83 42.70
C ARG A 943 -6.64 -27.82 43.27
N SER A 944 -6.52 -28.99 42.64
CA SER A 944 -5.55 -30.02 43.01
C SER A 944 -4.78 -30.49 41.77
N GLU A 945 -3.50 -30.84 41.98
CA GLU A 945 -2.71 -31.57 40.99
C GLU A 945 -2.52 -33.00 41.51
N LYS A 946 -3.00 -34.00 40.76
CA LYS A 946 -2.75 -35.42 41.04
C LYS A 946 -1.82 -35.99 39.98
N PHE A 947 -0.80 -36.73 40.40
CA PHE A 947 0.00 -37.54 39.50
C PHE A 947 -0.55 -38.97 39.45
N ILE A 948 -0.61 -39.56 38.25
CA ILE A 948 -0.94 -40.98 38.05
C ILE A 948 0.16 -41.68 37.23
N GLU A 949 0.41 -42.94 37.53
CA GLU A 949 1.42 -43.75 36.85
C GLU A 949 0.85 -44.41 35.59
N PHE A 950 1.66 -44.41 34.53
CA PHE A 950 1.44 -45.11 33.28
C PHE A 950 2.78 -45.54 32.66
N ARG A 951 3.07 -46.84 32.65
CA ARG A 951 4.27 -47.43 32.03
C ARG A 951 5.57 -46.78 32.54
N GLY A 952 5.69 -46.61 33.86
CA GLY A 952 6.81 -45.97 34.55
C GLY A 952 6.82 -44.43 34.48
N ASN A 953 5.96 -43.83 33.66
CA ASN A 953 5.85 -42.38 33.48
C ASN A 953 4.73 -41.80 34.35
N GLN A 954 4.82 -40.52 34.69
CA GLN A 954 3.83 -39.80 35.49
C GLN A 954 3.01 -38.85 34.62
N ILE A 955 1.68 -38.88 34.79
CA ILE A 955 0.74 -37.97 34.15
C ILE A 955 0.23 -37.00 35.22
N CYS A 956 0.44 -35.69 35.04
CA CYS A 956 -0.12 -34.66 35.92
C CYS A 956 -1.56 -34.33 35.50
N LEU A 957 -2.49 -34.33 36.47
CA LEU A 957 -3.90 -34.00 36.30
C LEU A 957 -4.24 -32.74 37.09
N CYS A 958 -4.48 -31.63 36.42
CA CYS A 958 -5.15 -30.48 37.02
C CYS A 958 -6.62 -30.85 37.24
N SER A 959 -7.11 -30.74 38.48
CA SER A 959 -8.49 -31.07 38.86
C SER A 959 -9.13 -29.95 39.67
N TRP A 960 -10.38 -29.62 39.36
CA TRP A 960 -11.21 -28.65 40.07
C TRP A 960 -12.60 -29.25 40.37
N GLY A 961 -13.18 -28.89 41.52
CA GLY A 961 -14.51 -29.34 41.94
C GLY A 961 -14.52 -30.68 42.70
N ALA A 962 -15.71 -31.08 43.16
CA ALA A 962 -15.87 -32.23 44.04
C ALA A 962 -15.62 -33.57 43.31
N ALA A 963 -14.95 -34.52 43.98
CA ALA A 963 -14.54 -35.80 43.37
C ALA A 963 -15.67 -36.61 42.73
N ASN A 964 -16.89 -36.51 43.28
CA ASN A 964 -18.08 -37.29 42.90
C ASN A 964 -19.00 -36.56 41.89
N ALA A 965 -18.64 -35.36 41.43
CA ALA A 965 -19.45 -34.60 40.48
C ALA A 965 -19.28 -35.10 39.02
N PRO A 966 -20.26 -34.85 38.12
CA PRO A 966 -20.16 -35.21 36.71
C PRO A 966 -18.90 -34.61 36.05
N VAL A 967 -18.18 -35.44 35.30
CA VAL A 967 -16.83 -35.10 34.83
C VAL A 967 -16.86 -34.38 33.48
N VAL A 968 -16.07 -33.31 33.38
CA VAL A 968 -15.61 -32.69 32.14
C VAL A 968 -14.11 -32.94 32.01
N LEU A 969 -13.69 -33.60 30.94
CA LEU A 969 -12.29 -33.87 30.62
C LEU A 969 -11.84 -32.91 29.51
N CYS A 970 -10.85 -32.06 29.79
CA CYS A 970 -10.39 -31.00 28.89
C CYS A 970 -8.96 -31.27 28.38
N ILE A 971 -8.80 -31.44 27.07
CA ILE A 971 -7.52 -31.73 26.41
C ILE A 971 -6.98 -30.46 25.73
N HIS A 972 -5.76 -30.07 26.06
CA HIS A 972 -5.11 -28.83 25.60
C HIS A 972 -4.39 -28.98 24.24
N GLY A 973 -3.96 -27.87 23.65
CA GLY A 973 -3.17 -27.81 22.42
C GLY A 973 -1.71 -28.22 22.60
N LEU A 974 -0.99 -28.38 21.49
CA LEU A 974 0.37 -28.96 21.43
C LEU A 974 1.48 -28.09 22.08
N LEU A 975 1.17 -26.86 22.49
CA LEU A 975 2.11 -25.94 23.13
C LEU A 975 1.58 -25.42 24.49
N ASP A 976 0.51 -26.05 24.98
CA ASP A 976 -0.22 -25.67 26.18
C ASP A 976 0.04 -26.65 27.34
N GLN A 977 -0.72 -26.47 28.42
CA GLN A 977 -0.67 -27.25 29.65
C GLN A 977 -2.07 -27.36 30.26
N GLY A 978 -2.37 -28.39 31.06
CA GLY A 978 -3.70 -28.60 31.63
C GLY A 978 -4.24 -27.41 32.43
N LEU A 979 -3.36 -26.59 33.03
CA LEU A 979 -3.75 -25.40 33.80
C LEU A 979 -4.42 -24.29 32.96
N VAL A 980 -4.22 -24.22 31.63
CA VAL A 980 -4.84 -23.16 30.80
C VAL A 980 -6.38 -23.16 30.86
N TRP A 981 -6.97 -24.31 31.18
CA TRP A 981 -8.41 -24.49 31.32
C TRP A 981 -9.02 -23.88 32.60
N GLN A 982 -8.24 -23.26 33.49
CA GLN A 982 -8.73 -22.75 34.78
C GLN A 982 -9.96 -21.82 34.64
N GLU A 983 -9.93 -20.87 33.72
CA GLU A 983 -11.00 -19.88 33.56
C GLU A 983 -12.28 -20.46 32.92
N VAL A 984 -12.17 -21.61 32.25
CA VAL A 984 -13.31 -22.45 31.81
C VAL A 984 -13.79 -23.34 32.95
N ALA A 985 -12.87 -23.81 33.81
CA ALA A 985 -13.16 -24.72 34.90
C ALA A 985 -13.95 -24.05 36.04
N LEU A 986 -13.64 -22.80 36.39
CA LEU A 986 -14.30 -22.10 37.50
C LEU A 986 -15.84 -21.97 37.31
N PRO A 987 -16.37 -21.53 36.15
CA PRO A 987 -17.82 -21.49 35.92
C PRO A 987 -18.47 -22.89 35.87
N LEU A 988 -17.77 -23.92 35.37
CA LEU A 988 -18.27 -25.29 35.35
C LEU A 988 -18.41 -25.88 36.76
N VAL A 989 -17.42 -25.65 37.62
CA VAL A 989 -17.45 -26.08 39.04
C VAL A 989 -18.56 -25.34 39.80
N ALA A 990 -18.77 -24.05 39.53
CA ALA A 990 -19.90 -23.28 40.06
C ALA A 990 -21.28 -23.78 39.61
N LYS A 991 -21.34 -24.69 38.61
CA LYS A 991 -22.54 -25.40 38.17
C LYS A 991 -22.57 -26.88 38.58
N GLY A 992 -21.69 -27.29 39.50
CA GLY A 992 -21.71 -28.62 40.10
C GLY A 992 -21.00 -29.71 39.30
N TYR A 993 -20.11 -29.35 38.37
CA TYR A 993 -19.27 -30.30 37.62
C TYR A 993 -17.90 -30.47 38.26
N ARG A 994 -17.23 -31.59 37.96
CA ARG A 994 -15.81 -31.81 38.20
C ARG A 994 -15.06 -31.60 36.88
N VAL A 995 -14.08 -30.72 36.86
CA VAL A 995 -13.26 -30.48 35.67
C VAL A 995 -11.89 -31.10 35.88
N VAL A 996 -11.39 -31.81 34.86
CA VAL A 996 -10.08 -32.45 34.87
C VAL A 996 -9.37 -32.15 33.56
N ALA A 997 -8.14 -31.65 33.63
CA ALA A 997 -7.29 -31.37 32.47
C ALA A 997 -5.91 -32.03 32.68
N PRO A 998 -5.58 -33.12 31.95
CA PRO A 998 -4.24 -33.69 32.00
C PRO A 998 -3.23 -32.75 31.32
N ASP A 999 -2.00 -32.71 31.83
CA ASP A 999 -0.85 -32.34 31.01
C ASP A 999 -0.49 -33.55 30.12
N LEU A 1000 -0.43 -33.37 28.80
CA LEU A 1000 0.06 -34.42 27.89
C LEU A 1000 1.58 -34.69 28.10
N PHE A 1001 2.08 -35.88 27.77
CA PHE A 1001 3.51 -36.18 27.94
C PHE A 1001 4.41 -35.17 27.21
N GLY A 1002 5.52 -34.80 27.84
CA GLY A 1002 6.41 -33.73 27.38
C GLY A 1002 5.87 -32.29 27.58
N HIS A 1003 4.63 -32.13 28.06
CA HIS A 1003 4.00 -30.83 28.34
C HIS A 1003 3.80 -30.62 29.84
N GLY A 1004 3.65 -29.35 30.25
CA GLY A 1004 3.24 -29.00 31.62
C GLY A 1004 4.17 -29.55 32.71
N ARG A 1005 3.62 -30.42 33.56
CA ARG A 1005 4.33 -31.16 34.62
C ARG A 1005 4.32 -32.68 34.42
N SER A 1006 3.85 -33.19 33.28
CA SER A 1006 3.88 -34.63 32.96
C SER A 1006 5.28 -35.09 32.58
N SER A 1007 5.52 -36.40 32.64
CA SER A 1007 6.81 -37.00 32.27
C SER A 1007 7.22 -36.69 30.83
N HIS A 1008 8.53 -36.58 30.65
CA HIS A 1008 9.22 -36.43 29.38
C HIS A 1008 9.68 -37.81 28.90
N LEU A 1009 9.46 -38.14 27.63
CA LEU A 1009 9.75 -39.46 27.07
C LEU A 1009 11.19 -39.49 26.50
N GLU A 1010 11.99 -40.46 26.92
CA GLU A 1010 13.43 -40.56 26.60
C GLU A 1010 13.73 -40.64 25.09
N MET A 1011 12.81 -41.17 24.28
CA MET A 1011 12.98 -41.30 22.84
C MET A 1011 12.00 -40.44 22.05
N VAL A 1012 12.56 -39.58 21.19
CA VAL A 1012 11.92 -38.79 20.12
C VAL A 1012 10.69 -39.46 19.50
N THR A 1013 10.81 -40.71 19.09
CA THR A 1013 9.77 -41.49 18.38
C THR A 1013 8.59 -41.93 19.26
N SER A 1014 8.71 -41.77 20.58
CA SER A 1014 7.63 -42.08 21.53
C SER A 1014 6.53 -41.02 21.55
N TYR A 1015 6.81 -39.80 21.06
CA TYR A 1015 5.81 -38.75 20.84
C TYR A 1015 5.02 -39.01 19.56
N ASN A 1016 4.06 -39.93 19.63
CA ASN A 1016 3.17 -40.30 18.54
C ASN A 1016 1.71 -40.38 19.03
N LEU A 1017 0.75 -40.39 18.09
CA LEU A 1017 -0.68 -40.40 18.39
C LEU A 1017 -1.07 -41.51 19.38
N LEU A 1018 -0.62 -42.75 19.16
CA LEU A 1018 -1.01 -43.89 20.00
C LEU A 1018 -0.55 -43.73 21.45
N THR A 1019 0.61 -43.09 21.68
CA THR A 1019 1.07 -42.74 23.02
C THR A 1019 0.12 -41.75 23.70
N PHE A 1020 -0.31 -40.68 23.01
CA PHE A 1020 -1.25 -39.71 23.58
C PHE A 1020 -2.67 -40.29 23.77
N LEU A 1021 -3.15 -41.11 22.83
CA LEU A 1021 -4.45 -41.79 22.99
C LEU A 1021 -4.42 -42.75 24.19
N ALA A 1022 -3.36 -43.54 24.34
CA ALA A 1022 -3.21 -44.44 25.49
C ALA A 1022 -3.00 -43.68 26.81
N GLN A 1023 -2.40 -42.49 26.76
CA GLN A 1023 -2.34 -41.57 27.91
C GLN A 1023 -3.75 -41.11 28.30
N ILE A 1024 -4.56 -40.67 27.34
CA ILE A 1024 -5.93 -40.18 27.59
C ILE A 1024 -6.86 -41.32 28.04
N ASP A 1025 -6.79 -42.50 27.43
CA ASP A 1025 -7.49 -43.72 27.86
C ASP A 1025 -7.16 -44.06 29.32
N ARG A 1026 -5.88 -44.08 29.70
CA ARG A 1026 -5.47 -44.27 31.10
C ARG A 1026 -6.04 -43.19 32.04
N VAL A 1027 -6.20 -41.95 31.59
CA VAL A 1027 -6.85 -40.89 32.35
C VAL A 1027 -8.35 -41.14 32.47
N ILE A 1028 -9.05 -41.57 31.41
CA ILE A 1028 -10.46 -41.94 31.45
C ILE A 1028 -10.69 -43.11 32.42
N GLN A 1029 -9.79 -44.09 32.47
CA GLN A 1029 -9.81 -45.21 33.43
C GLN A 1029 -9.54 -44.80 34.89
N GLU A 1030 -8.98 -43.61 35.14
CA GLU A 1030 -8.84 -43.02 36.50
C GLU A 1030 -10.11 -42.25 36.94
N LEU A 1031 -10.97 -41.92 35.98
CA LEU A 1031 -12.18 -41.16 36.19
C LEU A 1031 -13.37 -42.10 36.42
N SER A 1032 -14.55 -41.55 36.69
CA SER A 1032 -15.74 -42.34 37.01
C SER A 1032 -16.19 -43.21 35.83
N ASP A 1033 -16.75 -44.39 36.11
CA ASP A 1033 -17.32 -45.27 35.09
C ASP A 1033 -18.44 -44.66 34.23
N GLN A 1034 -19.05 -43.57 34.70
CA GLN A 1034 -20.12 -42.82 34.04
C GLN A 1034 -19.61 -42.06 32.81
N PRO A 1035 -20.39 -42.01 31.69
CA PRO A 1035 -20.01 -41.27 30.50
C PRO A 1035 -19.78 -39.77 30.76
N LEU A 1036 -18.64 -39.26 30.32
CA LEU A 1036 -18.15 -37.91 30.62
C LEU A 1036 -18.34 -36.91 29.46
N LEU A 1037 -18.25 -35.61 29.76
CA LEU A 1037 -18.17 -34.56 28.73
C LEU A 1037 -16.70 -34.42 28.29
N LEU A 1038 -16.41 -34.62 27.01
CA LEU A 1038 -15.05 -34.53 26.48
C LEU A 1038 -14.87 -33.24 25.69
N VAL A 1039 -13.94 -32.39 26.14
CA VAL A 1039 -13.58 -31.13 25.49
C VAL A 1039 -12.15 -31.24 24.97
N GLY A 1040 -11.92 -30.86 23.72
CA GLY A 1040 -10.57 -30.74 23.17
C GLY A 1040 -10.37 -29.39 22.49
N HIS A 1041 -9.17 -28.83 22.60
CA HIS A 1041 -8.76 -27.60 21.91
C HIS A 1041 -7.61 -27.87 20.94
N SER A 1042 -7.66 -27.33 19.71
CA SER A 1042 -6.56 -27.42 18.75
C SER A 1042 -6.19 -28.89 18.44
N MET A 1043 -4.91 -29.29 18.54
CA MET A 1043 -4.50 -30.70 18.46
C MET A 1043 -5.19 -31.60 19.52
N GLY A 1044 -5.58 -31.04 20.67
CA GLY A 1044 -6.41 -31.71 21.67
C GLY A 1044 -7.82 -32.02 21.18
N ALA A 1045 -8.37 -31.24 20.25
CA ALA A 1045 -9.64 -31.54 19.58
C ALA A 1045 -9.50 -32.73 18.63
N MET A 1046 -8.38 -32.86 17.91
CA MET A 1046 -8.10 -34.09 17.15
C MET A 1046 -8.05 -35.30 18.10
N LEU A 1047 -7.23 -35.24 19.15
CA LEU A 1047 -7.13 -36.32 20.16
C LEU A 1047 -8.49 -36.71 20.75
N ALA A 1048 -9.31 -35.72 21.11
CA ALA A 1048 -10.67 -35.93 21.61
C ALA A 1048 -11.58 -36.64 20.58
N THR A 1049 -11.45 -36.28 19.29
CA THR A 1049 -12.17 -36.93 18.18
C THR A 1049 -11.84 -38.42 18.10
N ALA A 1050 -10.55 -38.78 18.07
CA ALA A 1050 -10.15 -40.19 17.97
C ALA A 1050 -10.54 -41.00 19.21
N ILE A 1051 -10.47 -40.42 20.41
CA ILE A 1051 -10.99 -41.06 21.64
C ILE A 1051 -12.50 -41.31 21.54
N ALA A 1052 -13.29 -40.35 21.07
CA ALA A 1052 -14.74 -40.53 20.89
C ALA A 1052 -15.10 -41.52 19.76
N SER A 1053 -14.22 -41.73 18.77
CA SER A 1053 -14.37 -42.78 17.76
C SER A 1053 -14.00 -44.18 18.25
N VAL A 1054 -13.16 -44.31 19.30
CA VAL A 1054 -12.69 -45.61 19.83
C VAL A 1054 -13.45 -46.04 21.08
N LEU A 1055 -13.90 -45.10 21.92
CA LEU A 1055 -14.62 -45.33 23.18
C LEU A 1055 -15.95 -44.53 23.25
N PRO A 1056 -16.84 -44.62 22.24
CA PRO A 1056 -18.06 -43.81 22.18
C PRO A 1056 -18.96 -43.99 23.41
N GLU A 1057 -19.00 -45.18 24.00
CA GLU A 1057 -19.81 -45.49 25.18
C GLU A 1057 -19.31 -44.81 26.47
N LYS A 1058 -18.07 -44.30 26.49
CA LYS A 1058 -17.52 -43.51 27.61
C LYS A 1058 -17.69 -42.00 27.41
N ILE A 1059 -18.05 -41.53 26.22
CA ILE A 1059 -18.18 -40.09 25.92
C ILE A 1059 -19.66 -39.70 25.77
N LYS A 1060 -20.20 -38.96 26.75
CA LYS A 1060 -21.59 -38.48 26.74
C LYS A 1060 -21.86 -37.44 25.66
N ARG A 1061 -20.88 -36.57 25.41
CA ARG A 1061 -20.89 -35.51 24.39
C ARG A 1061 -19.46 -35.06 24.14
N LEU A 1062 -19.18 -34.75 22.89
CA LEU A 1062 -17.90 -34.26 22.42
C LEU A 1062 -17.98 -32.75 22.12
N ILE A 1063 -17.01 -31.98 22.58
CA ILE A 1063 -16.87 -30.55 22.31
C ILE A 1063 -15.50 -30.31 21.70
N LEU A 1064 -15.49 -29.91 20.43
CA LEU A 1064 -14.28 -29.75 19.61
C LEU A 1064 -14.06 -28.26 19.36
N VAL A 1065 -13.20 -27.66 20.18
CA VAL A 1065 -12.82 -26.25 20.08
C VAL A 1065 -11.64 -26.15 19.11
N GLU A 1066 -11.77 -25.33 18.06
CA GLU A 1066 -10.66 -25.02 17.16
C GLU A 1066 -10.02 -26.29 16.55
N LEU A 1067 -10.86 -27.23 16.09
CA LEU A 1067 -10.41 -28.46 15.44
C LEU A 1067 -9.65 -28.14 14.13
N PRO A 1068 -8.36 -28.47 13.98
CA PRO A 1068 -7.65 -28.30 12.72
C PRO A 1068 -7.96 -29.46 11.75
N LEU A 1069 -8.00 -29.19 10.44
CA LEU A 1069 -7.81 -30.24 9.43
C LEU A 1069 -6.34 -30.42 9.04
N PRO A 1070 -5.89 -31.67 8.76
CA PRO A 1070 -4.67 -31.91 8.02
C PRO A 1070 -4.71 -31.29 6.61
N ALA A 1071 -3.56 -30.82 6.15
CA ALA A 1071 -3.34 -30.42 4.77
C ALA A 1071 -3.37 -31.63 3.81
N GLU A 1072 -3.48 -31.37 2.51
CA GLU A 1072 -3.39 -32.42 1.48
C GLU A 1072 -1.93 -32.75 1.18
N GLU A 1073 -1.48 -33.97 1.50
CA GLU A 1073 -0.12 -34.42 1.20
C GLU A 1073 0.05 -34.77 -0.28
N ASN A 1074 0.99 -34.11 -0.95
CA ASN A 1074 1.61 -34.66 -2.17
C ASN A 1074 2.43 -35.89 -1.79
N LYS A 1075 1.98 -37.07 -2.26
CA LYS A 1075 2.22 -38.37 -1.59
C LYS A 1075 3.63 -38.98 -1.73
N GLN A 1076 4.65 -38.23 -2.15
CA GLN A 1076 6.02 -38.74 -2.31
C GLN A 1076 7.10 -37.88 -1.64
N GLU A 1077 7.27 -36.59 -1.98
CA GLU A 1077 8.33 -35.76 -1.38
C GLU A 1077 8.17 -35.54 0.13
N SER A 1078 6.93 -35.33 0.61
CA SER A 1078 6.62 -35.02 2.02
C SER A 1078 7.29 -35.98 3.02
N ARG A 1079 7.27 -37.28 2.71
CA ARG A 1079 7.73 -38.34 3.62
C ARG A 1079 9.25 -38.40 3.76
N VAL A 1080 9.99 -38.03 2.72
CA VAL A 1080 11.46 -37.95 2.80
C VAL A 1080 11.85 -36.80 3.72
N ASN A 1081 11.23 -35.63 3.57
CA ASN A 1081 11.51 -34.48 4.43
C ASN A 1081 11.09 -34.73 5.88
N GLN A 1082 9.95 -35.40 6.13
CA GLN A 1082 9.54 -35.83 7.48
C GLN A 1082 10.59 -36.77 8.12
N LEU A 1083 11.11 -37.74 7.37
CA LEU A 1083 12.17 -38.65 7.83
C LEU A 1083 13.49 -37.91 8.09
N THR A 1084 13.89 -36.98 7.20
CA THR A 1084 15.08 -36.14 7.38
C THR A 1084 14.97 -35.31 8.65
N THR A 1085 13.84 -34.61 8.90
CA THR A 1085 13.63 -33.88 10.15
C THR A 1085 13.70 -34.80 11.37
N CYS A 1086 13.13 -36.01 11.32
CA CYS A 1086 13.23 -36.96 12.42
C CYS A 1086 14.68 -37.43 12.69
N LEU A 1087 15.50 -37.60 11.64
CA LEU A 1087 16.90 -37.95 11.75
C LEU A 1087 17.76 -36.80 12.30
N GLU A 1088 17.53 -35.58 11.81
CA GLU A 1088 18.16 -34.35 12.31
C GLU A 1088 17.87 -34.13 13.80
N TYR A 1089 16.61 -34.34 14.23
CA TYR A 1089 16.21 -34.15 15.62
C TYR A 1089 16.73 -35.24 16.57
N MET A 1090 17.09 -36.43 16.06
CA MET A 1090 17.84 -37.43 16.82
C MET A 1090 19.35 -37.11 16.90
N ASN A 1091 19.90 -36.34 15.95
CA ASN A 1091 21.28 -35.88 15.98
C ASN A 1091 21.49 -34.59 16.80
N SER A 1092 20.51 -33.67 16.80
CA SER A 1092 20.55 -32.43 17.57
C SER A 1092 19.17 -32.03 18.10
N THR A 1093 18.89 -32.36 19.36
CA THR A 1093 17.69 -31.93 20.08
C THR A 1093 17.66 -30.40 20.20
N PRO A 1094 16.59 -29.69 19.77
CA PRO A 1094 16.51 -28.25 19.94
C PRO A 1094 16.45 -27.86 21.41
N GLN A 1095 17.04 -26.72 21.74
CA GLN A 1095 16.94 -26.14 23.08
C GLN A 1095 15.95 -24.98 23.11
N HIS A 1096 15.41 -24.69 24.29
CA HIS A 1096 14.59 -23.51 24.49
C HIS A 1096 15.46 -22.27 24.70
N PRO A 1097 15.02 -21.08 24.25
CA PRO A 1097 15.70 -19.84 24.61
C PRO A 1097 15.59 -19.61 26.12
N THR A 1098 16.69 -19.24 26.75
CA THR A 1098 16.71 -18.76 28.14
C THR A 1098 16.13 -17.34 28.20
N PHE A 1099 15.22 -17.10 29.13
CA PHE A 1099 14.72 -15.78 29.52
C PHE A 1099 15.41 -15.35 30.82
N PRO A 1100 15.62 -14.04 31.07
CA PRO A 1100 16.24 -13.58 32.31
C PRO A 1100 15.46 -14.01 33.56
N ASP A 1101 14.13 -13.97 33.50
CA ASP A 1101 13.23 -14.30 34.61
C ASP A 1101 11.84 -14.78 34.14
N VAL A 1102 11.02 -15.21 35.10
CA VAL A 1102 9.64 -15.67 34.89
C VAL A 1102 8.73 -14.53 34.44
N ALA A 1103 8.99 -13.28 34.84
CA ALA A 1103 8.20 -12.12 34.40
C ALA A 1103 8.38 -11.85 32.89
N THR A 1104 9.58 -12.01 32.38
CA THR A 1104 9.89 -11.96 30.94
C THR A 1104 9.22 -13.10 30.20
N ALA A 1105 9.25 -14.33 30.74
CA ALA A 1105 8.52 -15.47 30.17
C ALA A 1105 7.00 -15.23 30.15
N ALA A 1106 6.42 -14.65 31.21
CA ALA A 1106 5.02 -14.26 31.27
C ALA A 1106 4.66 -13.16 30.26
N SER A 1107 5.52 -12.15 30.10
CA SER A 1107 5.40 -11.13 29.05
C SER A 1107 5.41 -11.76 27.66
N ARG A 1108 6.26 -12.77 27.41
CA ARG A 1108 6.23 -13.55 26.15
C ARG A 1108 4.94 -14.34 25.96
N LEU A 1109 4.33 -14.90 27.02
CA LEU A 1109 3.00 -15.51 26.92
C LEU A 1109 1.93 -14.49 26.55
N ARG A 1110 1.96 -13.27 27.13
CA ARG A 1110 1.02 -12.20 26.75
C ARG A 1110 1.26 -11.64 25.34
N GLN A 1111 2.49 -11.66 24.84
CA GLN A 1111 2.76 -11.33 23.43
C GLN A 1111 2.20 -12.39 22.45
N ALA A 1112 2.09 -13.65 22.88
CA ALA A 1112 1.48 -14.73 22.08
C ALA A 1112 -0.06 -14.80 22.24
N THR A 1113 -0.56 -14.51 23.44
CA THR A 1113 -1.99 -14.50 23.78
C THR A 1113 -2.31 -13.22 24.58
N PRO A 1114 -2.61 -12.09 23.92
CA PRO A 1114 -2.85 -10.79 24.57
C PRO A 1114 -3.99 -10.79 25.60
N SER A 1115 -4.95 -11.70 25.44
CA SER A 1115 -6.09 -11.91 26.35
C SER A 1115 -5.70 -12.46 27.74
N LEU A 1116 -4.48 -12.96 27.93
CA LEU A 1116 -4.01 -13.43 29.23
C LEU A 1116 -3.78 -12.27 30.20
N SER A 1117 -4.43 -12.32 31.36
CA SER A 1117 -4.17 -11.37 32.46
C SER A 1117 -2.71 -11.46 32.94
N GLU A 1118 -2.21 -10.37 33.52
CA GLU A 1118 -0.83 -10.32 34.04
C GLU A 1118 -0.57 -11.39 35.11
N GLU A 1119 -1.49 -11.55 36.06
CA GLU A 1119 -1.41 -12.56 37.11
C GLU A 1119 -1.46 -13.98 36.54
N PHE A 1120 -2.41 -14.29 35.65
CA PHE A 1120 -2.56 -15.66 35.14
C PHE A 1120 -1.43 -16.04 34.18
N SER A 1121 -0.96 -15.12 33.33
CA SER A 1121 0.25 -15.36 32.51
C SER A 1121 1.50 -15.60 33.36
N TYR A 1122 1.64 -14.93 34.52
CA TYR A 1122 2.74 -15.21 35.45
C TYR A 1122 2.62 -16.60 36.09
N ILE A 1123 1.42 -16.97 36.56
CA ILE A 1123 1.15 -18.31 37.13
C ILE A 1123 1.42 -19.41 36.09
N LEU A 1124 0.98 -19.23 34.85
CA LEU A 1124 1.23 -20.17 33.75
C LEU A 1124 2.73 -20.28 33.45
N ALA A 1125 3.44 -19.15 33.31
CA ALA A 1125 4.89 -19.13 33.06
C ALA A 1125 5.68 -19.79 34.18
N GLN A 1126 5.33 -19.51 35.45
CA GLN A 1126 5.98 -20.11 36.62
C GLN A 1126 5.81 -21.64 36.68
N ARG A 1127 4.70 -22.17 36.15
CA ARG A 1127 4.43 -23.61 36.09
C ARG A 1127 5.21 -24.35 35.00
N ILE A 1128 5.50 -23.70 33.87
CA ILE A 1128 6.21 -24.30 32.73
C ILE A 1128 7.59 -23.70 32.44
N THR A 1129 8.27 -23.17 33.45
CA THR A 1129 9.67 -22.77 33.34
C THR A 1129 10.54 -23.53 34.33
N LYS A 1130 11.80 -23.78 33.93
CA LYS A 1130 12.83 -24.43 34.76
C LYS A 1130 14.08 -23.53 34.83
N PRO A 1131 14.77 -23.47 35.98
CA PRO A 1131 15.96 -22.63 36.13
C PRO A 1131 17.13 -23.13 35.27
N GLU A 1132 17.89 -22.20 34.74
CA GLU A 1132 19.05 -22.41 33.87
C GLU A 1132 20.15 -21.39 34.20
N GLN A 1133 21.39 -21.59 33.74
CA GLN A 1133 22.55 -20.79 34.19
C GLN A 1133 22.42 -19.27 33.98
N ALA A 1134 21.57 -18.83 33.05
CA ALA A 1134 21.34 -17.41 32.72
C ALA A 1134 19.89 -16.94 32.99
N GLY A 1135 19.09 -17.70 33.76
CA GLY A 1135 17.72 -17.33 34.10
C GLY A 1135 16.78 -18.54 34.13
N VAL A 1136 15.76 -18.54 33.27
CA VAL A 1136 14.79 -19.65 33.14
C VAL A 1136 14.52 -19.99 31.68
N CYS A 1137 14.38 -21.27 31.35
CA CYS A 1137 13.90 -21.73 30.03
C CYS A 1137 12.56 -22.47 30.17
N TRP A 1138 11.86 -22.74 29.07
CA TRP A 1138 10.63 -23.53 29.12
C TRP A 1138 10.90 -24.95 29.61
N SER A 1139 9.97 -25.51 30.40
CA SER A 1139 10.12 -26.85 30.98
C SER A 1139 9.89 -27.97 29.96
N TRP A 1140 8.89 -27.79 29.09
CA TRP A 1140 8.38 -28.75 28.10
C TRP A 1140 9.42 -29.22 27.08
N ASP A 1141 9.12 -30.26 26.30
CA ASP A 1141 10.04 -30.81 25.31
C ASP A 1141 10.00 -30.06 23.99
N ALA A 1142 11.09 -29.38 23.64
CA ALA A 1142 11.20 -28.55 22.44
C ALA A 1142 10.87 -29.27 21.12
N ILE A 1143 10.96 -30.60 21.06
CA ILE A 1143 10.56 -31.41 19.89
C ILE A 1143 9.06 -31.35 19.59
N LEU A 1144 8.22 -30.97 20.56
CA LEU A 1144 6.79 -30.75 20.35
C LEU A 1144 6.52 -29.54 19.43
N ARG A 1145 7.53 -28.70 19.16
CA ARG A 1145 7.49 -27.67 18.10
C ARG A 1145 7.38 -28.29 16.70
N THR A 1146 7.98 -29.45 16.48
CA THR A 1146 7.94 -30.15 15.19
C THR A 1146 6.70 -31.03 15.06
N ARG A 1147 5.69 -30.48 14.37
CA ARG A 1147 4.48 -31.21 13.94
C ARG A 1147 4.77 -32.43 13.05
N SER A 1148 5.99 -32.56 12.52
CA SER A 1148 6.46 -33.68 11.67
C SER A 1148 6.90 -34.93 12.44
N VAL A 1149 7.51 -34.78 13.63
CA VAL A 1149 7.93 -35.92 14.48
C VAL A 1149 6.69 -36.64 15.04
N LEU A 1150 5.71 -35.83 15.43
CA LEU A 1150 4.41 -36.23 15.92
C LEU A 1150 3.62 -36.93 14.80
N SER A 1151 3.78 -38.25 14.71
CA SER A 1151 3.28 -39.10 13.60
C SER A 1151 1.75 -39.29 13.59
N PHE A 1152 0.98 -38.21 13.68
CA PHE A 1152 -0.47 -38.18 13.48
C PHE A 1152 -0.85 -38.63 12.05
N ASN A 1153 -0.07 -38.25 11.03
CA ASN A 1153 -0.32 -38.57 9.60
C ASN A 1153 -0.37 -40.08 9.31
N ASN A 1154 0.20 -40.94 10.17
CA ASN A 1154 0.14 -42.41 10.01
C ASN A 1154 -1.17 -43.04 10.49
N PHE A 1155 -2.07 -42.27 11.13
CA PHE A 1155 -3.37 -42.77 11.64
C PHE A 1155 -4.55 -41.85 11.29
N TYR A 1156 -4.32 -40.52 11.20
CA TYR A 1156 -5.25 -39.58 10.56
C TYR A 1156 -5.13 -39.59 9.03
N GLY A 1157 -4.12 -40.30 8.51
CA GLY A 1157 -3.83 -40.47 7.11
C GLY A 1157 -3.54 -39.17 6.37
N ASP A 1158 -3.81 -39.22 5.07
CA ASP A 1158 -4.16 -38.03 4.31
C ASP A 1158 -5.49 -37.44 4.83
N ARG A 1159 -5.72 -36.15 4.56
CA ARG A 1159 -6.94 -35.39 4.90
C ARG A 1159 -8.25 -36.17 4.76
N SER A 1160 -8.36 -37.02 3.74
CA SER A 1160 -9.46 -37.97 3.50
C SER A 1160 -9.80 -38.89 4.69
N GLN A 1161 -8.80 -39.46 5.38
CA GLN A 1161 -9.02 -40.36 6.52
C GLN A 1161 -9.47 -39.60 7.78
N CYS A 1162 -8.90 -38.42 8.02
CA CYS A 1162 -9.39 -37.51 9.06
C CYS A 1162 -10.88 -37.16 8.86
N LEU A 1163 -11.28 -36.83 7.63
CA LEU A 1163 -12.68 -36.54 7.29
C LEU A 1163 -13.56 -37.79 7.38
N GLN A 1164 -13.06 -38.97 6.99
CA GLN A 1164 -13.79 -40.23 7.14
C GLN A 1164 -14.10 -40.53 8.63
N MET A 1165 -13.14 -40.31 9.53
CA MET A 1165 -13.33 -40.50 10.97
C MET A 1165 -14.30 -39.47 11.57
N LEU A 1166 -14.21 -38.20 11.17
CA LEU A 1166 -15.15 -37.14 11.56
C LEU A 1166 -16.59 -37.46 11.10
N LYS A 1167 -16.74 -38.09 9.93
CA LYS A 1167 -18.03 -38.55 9.38
C LYS A 1167 -18.60 -39.78 10.09
N SER A 1168 -17.77 -40.57 10.79
CA SER A 1168 -18.18 -41.77 11.53
C SER A 1168 -18.31 -41.56 13.04
N LEU A 1169 -18.39 -40.31 13.51
CA LEU A 1169 -18.69 -40.01 14.91
C LEU A 1169 -20.18 -40.18 15.20
N GLU A 1170 -20.53 -41.16 16.04
CA GLU A 1170 -21.88 -41.38 16.56
C GLU A 1170 -22.17 -40.60 17.86
N VAL A 1171 -21.13 -40.03 18.47
CA VAL A 1171 -21.23 -39.24 19.72
C VAL A 1171 -21.78 -37.83 19.42
N PRO A 1172 -22.77 -37.33 20.19
CA PRO A 1172 -23.25 -35.96 20.05
C PRO A 1172 -22.12 -34.94 20.12
N THR A 1173 -21.89 -34.22 19.03
CA THR A 1173 -20.70 -33.36 18.86
C THR A 1173 -21.08 -31.89 18.73
N THR A 1174 -20.30 -31.02 19.37
CA THR A 1174 -20.38 -29.56 19.20
C THR A 1174 -19.03 -29.03 18.73
N LEU A 1175 -18.99 -28.48 17.52
CA LEU A 1175 -17.83 -27.80 16.93
C LEU A 1175 -17.87 -26.32 17.37
N ILE A 1176 -16.77 -25.81 17.92
CA ILE A 1176 -16.66 -24.42 18.38
C ILE A 1176 -15.45 -23.77 17.72
N TYR A 1177 -15.66 -22.66 17.01
CA TYR A 1177 -14.60 -21.93 16.31
C TYR A 1177 -14.50 -20.48 16.78
N GLY A 1178 -13.30 -19.92 16.76
CA GLY A 1178 -13.10 -18.48 16.96
C GLY A 1178 -13.38 -17.73 15.66
N ASP A 1179 -14.25 -16.73 15.69
CA ASP A 1179 -14.53 -15.89 14.51
C ASP A 1179 -13.34 -15.02 14.06
N ASN A 1180 -12.34 -14.85 14.92
CA ASN A 1180 -11.04 -14.26 14.58
C ASN A 1180 -9.95 -15.32 14.34
N SER A 1181 -10.25 -16.61 14.47
CA SER A 1181 -9.23 -17.65 14.31
C SER A 1181 -8.82 -17.81 12.84
N LYS A 1182 -7.51 -17.89 12.64
CA LYS A 1182 -6.86 -18.20 11.35
C LYS A 1182 -6.26 -19.60 11.33
N LEU A 1183 -6.66 -20.48 12.27
CA LEU A 1183 -6.14 -21.85 12.35
C LEU A 1183 -6.55 -22.70 11.14
N ASN A 1184 -7.83 -22.60 10.76
CA ASN A 1184 -8.41 -23.27 9.60
C ASN A 1184 -8.61 -22.26 8.47
N ARG A 1185 -8.36 -22.67 7.23
CA ARG A 1185 -8.77 -21.88 6.05
C ARG A 1185 -10.30 -21.96 5.89
N PRO A 1186 -10.94 -21.03 5.16
CA PRO A 1186 -12.39 -21.10 4.89
C PRO A 1186 -12.81 -22.44 4.26
N GLU A 1187 -11.99 -22.99 3.37
CA GLU A 1187 -12.18 -24.32 2.76
C GLU A 1187 -12.02 -25.49 3.75
N ASP A 1188 -11.21 -25.35 4.81
CA ASP A 1188 -11.05 -26.36 5.86
C ASP A 1188 -12.30 -26.41 6.74
N LEU A 1189 -12.77 -25.23 7.17
CA LEU A 1189 -14.02 -25.08 7.90
C LEU A 1189 -15.18 -25.64 7.08
N GLN A 1190 -15.38 -25.18 5.85
CA GLN A 1190 -16.48 -25.63 4.98
C GLN A 1190 -16.47 -27.15 4.78
N LEU A 1191 -15.29 -27.76 4.66
CA LEU A 1191 -15.17 -29.21 4.51
C LEU A 1191 -15.48 -29.97 5.82
N GLN A 1192 -15.15 -29.41 6.99
CA GLN A 1192 -15.63 -29.92 8.28
C GLN A 1192 -17.16 -29.81 8.38
N GLN A 1193 -17.76 -28.70 7.94
CA GLN A 1193 -19.23 -28.51 7.95
C GLN A 1193 -19.96 -29.55 7.08
N ILE A 1194 -19.46 -29.78 5.86
CA ILE A 1194 -20.02 -30.77 4.91
C ILE A 1194 -19.83 -32.22 5.43
N THR A 1195 -18.78 -32.46 6.22
CA THR A 1195 -18.45 -33.79 6.75
C THR A 1195 -19.22 -34.12 8.02
N MET A 1196 -19.45 -33.14 8.90
CA MET A 1196 -20.09 -33.30 10.21
C MET A 1196 -21.46 -32.61 10.26
N THR A 1197 -22.34 -32.93 9.31
CA THR A 1197 -23.67 -32.30 9.20
C THR A 1197 -24.59 -32.49 10.41
N GLN A 1198 -24.29 -33.44 11.30
CA GLN A 1198 -25.01 -33.68 12.56
C GLN A 1198 -24.40 -32.95 13.78
N ALA A 1199 -23.20 -32.36 13.65
CA ALA A 1199 -22.55 -31.66 14.75
C ALA A 1199 -23.07 -30.22 14.89
N LYS A 1200 -23.47 -29.81 16.10
CA LYS A 1200 -23.86 -28.42 16.37
C LYS A 1200 -22.64 -27.52 16.22
N GLN A 1201 -22.69 -26.54 15.34
CA GLN A 1201 -21.62 -25.56 15.16
C GLN A 1201 -21.93 -24.29 15.96
N VAL A 1202 -20.90 -23.71 16.58
CA VAL A 1202 -20.98 -22.43 17.28
C VAL A 1202 -19.73 -21.62 16.98
N PHE A 1203 -19.89 -20.33 16.70
CA PHE A 1203 -18.79 -19.39 16.61
C PHE A 1203 -18.78 -18.54 17.88
N LEU A 1204 -17.61 -18.41 18.51
CA LEU A 1204 -17.38 -17.52 19.65
C LEU A 1204 -16.51 -16.34 19.22
N SER A 1205 -16.77 -15.17 19.82
CA SER A 1205 -15.91 -14.01 19.65
C SER A 1205 -14.57 -14.25 20.34
N GLY A 1206 -13.52 -14.36 19.54
CA GLY A 1206 -12.18 -14.70 20.01
C GLY A 1206 -11.29 -15.31 18.92
N GLY A 1207 -9.99 -15.43 19.21
CA GLY A 1207 -9.00 -15.97 18.30
C GLY A 1207 -8.89 -17.49 18.42
N HIS A 1208 -7.69 -18.02 18.17
CA HIS A 1208 -7.42 -19.45 18.35
C HIS A 1208 -7.57 -19.90 19.82
N ASN A 1209 -7.35 -19.02 20.79
CA ASN A 1209 -7.20 -19.40 22.19
C ASN A 1209 -8.51 -19.19 22.97
N LEU A 1210 -9.64 -19.66 22.42
CA LEU A 1210 -10.99 -19.51 23.00
C LEU A 1210 -11.15 -19.96 24.46
N HIS A 1211 -10.31 -20.89 24.93
CA HIS A 1211 -10.29 -21.32 26.33
C HIS A 1211 -9.72 -20.26 27.29
N ILE A 1212 -9.12 -19.19 26.75
CA ILE A 1212 -8.74 -17.95 27.43
C ILE A 1212 -9.64 -16.81 26.91
N ASP A 1213 -9.68 -16.58 25.59
CA ASP A 1213 -10.35 -15.43 24.95
C ASP A 1213 -11.86 -15.35 25.28
N ALA A 1214 -12.53 -16.49 25.40
CA ALA A 1214 -13.99 -16.60 25.56
C ALA A 1214 -14.39 -17.57 26.69
N ALA A 1215 -13.53 -17.73 27.70
CA ALA A 1215 -13.58 -18.85 28.66
C ALA A 1215 -14.95 -19.10 29.31
N SER A 1216 -15.65 -18.05 29.75
CA SER A 1216 -16.97 -18.15 30.38
C SER A 1216 -18.09 -18.59 29.41
N TYR A 1217 -17.96 -18.28 28.12
CA TYR A 1217 -18.91 -18.64 27.07
C TYR A 1217 -18.64 -20.04 26.54
N LEU A 1218 -17.37 -20.45 26.47
CA LEU A 1218 -17.01 -21.85 26.27
C LEU A 1218 -17.56 -22.73 27.40
N ALA A 1219 -17.43 -22.29 28.66
CA ALA A 1219 -18.05 -22.96 29.80
C ALA A 1219 -19.58 -23.03 29.70
N SER A 1220 -20.27 -21.96 29.27
CA SER A 1220 -21.73 -22.00 29.10
C SER A 1220 -22.16 -22.96 27.99
N LEU A 1221 -21.45 -23.01 26.85
CA LEU A 1221 -21.74 -23.94 25.76
C LEU A 1221 -21.56 -25.41 26.16
N ILE A 1222 -20.53 -25.74 26.95
CA ILE A 1222 -20.32 -27.08 27.53
C ILE A 1222 -21.53 -27.52 28.38
N LEU A 1223 -22.21 -26.56 29.04
CA LEU A 1223 -23.39 -26.81 29.90
C LEU A 1223 -24.72 -26.88 29.14
N THR A 1224 -24.85 -26.26 27.96
CA THR A 1224 -26.13 -26.21 27.22
C THR A 1224 -26.63 -27.60 26.85
N SER A 1225 -27.88 -27.94 27.19
CA SER A 1225 -28.54 -29.16 26.72
C SER A 1225 -29.06 -29.01 25.29
N GLU A 1226 -29.17 -30.12 24.56
CA GLU A 1226 -29.60 -30.13 23.15
C GLU A 1226 -31.01 -29.56 22.94
N SER A 1227 -31.85 -29.62 23.97
CA SER A 1227 -33.26 -29.22 23.99
C SER A 1227 -33.54 -27.71 24.04
N THR A 1228 -32.53 -26.83 24.07
CA THR A 1228 -32.72 -25.38 24.36
C THR A 1228 -32.38 -24.43 23.21
N PHE A 1229 -32.23 -24.93 21.98
CA PHE A 1229 -31.99 -24.11 20.79
C PHE A 1229 -32.89 -24.56 19.63
N SER A 1230 -34.08 -23.96 19.56
CA SER A 1230 -35.09 -24.10 18.51
C SER A 1230 -35.59 -22.73 18.07
#